data_AF-A0A3F2UBK9-F1
#
_entry.id   AF-A0A3F2UBK9-F1
#
_cell.length_a   1.000
_cell.length_b   1.000
_cell.length_c   1.000
_cell.angle_alpha   90.00
_cell.angle_beta   90.00
_cell.angle_gamma   90.00
#
_symmetry.space_group_name_H-M   'P 1'
#
loop_
_entity.id
_entity.type
_entity.pdbx_description
1 polymer ?
#
loop_
_entity_poly.entity_id
_entity_poly.type
_entity_poly.pdbx_seq_one_letter_code
_entity_poly.pdbx_strand_id
1 'polypeptide(L)'
;MKTGNGLFGTSINAAGIKPIAIQPTGTAGSTFVRPQQRETGKNLAALADALGGFNAALQSFGSVAAGDAKDPDSEANRAFADSIAGMSLEEAMEKYPEARNRIQKDGVLTLVGSKAAYEFRQHVTEKYNSGEFDQNSGDFNAWVETQRQEYAQGLRDPAMQAAFFRGTDNWVQQFGEADLKRKLETTLQERDTAVVDEFRMIAEDGLGRLDSPEKIAQDIINQSSQNRTFRGLDGKSQNDTLYRLAEEYAAKGQPELVKALLHNRRNGVGPLIEVTGYTDRGLELVKRAEGIEADAANASSFRSRAKLDEDAMYGRLTQEQLEAARRQKGNEWLTDPMAAQYLETSKRNKANLLEAQQREEAKRRAAANSTYQRTQIEAAAFAEMETLQGAHRLKDVEYDGPDGTPRTLTAKQQQEAAVKRKLSEFEDEYETLTGKGVALEAARREVLKRRVAWFDGNGIVDEDMQGRFNSLNVVSSISRVLEKGEVSDYLSGIAEDYRELANVNPAYADKMLTDNKAAVFLQNYADARKDRMGHDDALIFAAQQSNRSTMQRALVTPAPKDLEKAVKDLLGDLDYGAEPNLDNRAWVQDTLTHYMVDRGMSLERAKQRVADKLKESSFEINGVLIIDEDGLPKDAPELFEFALQDAFEVFGKEEGIPDVEDLYIDKFASGQWIVMSKTKGNAPLNFGSRISLEDLARIRGREARKVQDLREAARQKDSASRLRTWEILEAYRVAAEKGRGPRSQDRADYPALDRDEEARAL
;
A
#
# COMPACT_ATOMS: atom_id res chain seq x y z
N MET A 1 -4.47 104.17 57.17
CA MET A 1 -4.79 103.37 58.38
C MET A 1 -4.65 101.90 58.02
N LYS A 2 -3.67 101.22 58.62
CA LYS A 2 -3.51 99.75 58.70
C LYS A 2 -3.99 99.29 60.08
N THR A 3 -4.61 98.11 60.15
CA THR A 3 -4.46 97.01 61.15
C THR A 3 -4.99 95.75 60.41
N GLY A 4 -4.29 94.65 60.13
CA GLY A 4 -3.45 93.75 60.94
C GLY A 4 -4.35 92.63 61.51
N ASN A 5 -4.15 91.31 61.39
CA ASN A 5 -3.00 90.46 61.10
C ASN A 5 -3.47 89.06 60.64
N GLY A 6 -2.70 88.41 59.75
CA GLY A 6 -2.68 86.95 59.65
C GLY A 6 -1.80 86.33 60.74
N LEU A 7 -1.70 85.02 60.77
CA LEU A 7 -0.51 84.33 61.25
C LEU A 7 -0.09 83.43 60.07
N PHE A 8 0.76 83.79 59.10
CA PHE A 8 1.79 84.82 59.00
C PHE A 8 2.01 85.20 57.51
N GLY A 9 1.65 86.42 57.11
CA GLY A 9 2.54 87.27 56.30
C GLY A 9 3.05 86.89 54.90
N THR A 10 2.46 85.98 54.13
CA THR A 10 2.68 85.90 52.66
C THR A 10 1.36 85.84 51.89
N SER A 11 1.19 86.73 50.91
CA SER A 11 0.01 86.82 50.02
C SER A 11 0.08 85.81 48.88
N ILE A 12 0.45 84.57 49.19
CA ILE A 12 0.41 83.43 48.29
C ILE A 12 -0.57 82.46 48.95
N ASN A 13 -1.72 82.22 48.32
CA ASN A 13 -2.53 81.06 48.67
C ASN A 13 -1.60 79.85 48.55
N ALA A 14 -1.34 79.14 49.65
CA ALA A 14 -0.64 77.87 49.59
C ALA A 14 -1.32 77.03 48.51
N ALA A 15 -0.55 76.64 47.49
CA ALA A 15 -1.07 75.81 46.41
C ALA A 15 -1.60 74.53 47.07
N GLY A 16 -2.91 74.31 46.97
CA GLY A 16 -3.50 73.05 47.40
C GLY A 16 -2.74 71.90 46.75
N ILE A 17 -2.31 70.94 47.55
CA ILE A 17 -1.58 69.76 47.09
C ILE A 17 -2.39 69.14 45.95
N LYS A 18 -1.79 69.10 44.75
CA LYS A 18 -2.44 68.55 43.56
C LYS A 18 -2.53 67.03 43.71
N PRO A 19 -3.68 66.40 43.41
CA PRO A 19 -3.82 64.96 43.50
C PRO A 19 -2.81 64.26 42.58
N ILE A 20 -2.08 63.28 43.14
CA ILE A 20 -1.09 62.46 42.43
C ILE A 20 -1.83 61.52 41.48
N ALA A 21 -1.41 61.47 40.21
CA ALA A 21 -1.99 60.60 39.20
C ALA A 21 -1.56 59.14 39.42
N ILE A 22 -2.47 58.29 39.88
CA ILE A 22 -2.25 56.83 39.97
C ILE A 22 -2.48 56.23 38.57
N GLN A 23 -1.49 55.52 38.05
CA GLN A 23 -1.56 54.80 36.77
C GLN A 23 -2.46 53.55 36.90
N PRO A 24 -3.38 53.27 35.95
CA PRO A 24 -4.22 52.08 36.02
C PRO A 24 -3.42 50.81 35.69
N THR A 25 -3.33 49.89 36.65
CA THR A 25 -2.94 48.49 36.43
C THR A 25 -4.04 47.76 35.66
N GLY A 26 -3.70 47.18 34.51
CA GLY A 26 -4.67 46.52 33.63
C GLY A 26 -5.32 45.29 34.28
N THR A 27 -6.64 45.30 34.40
CA THR A 27 -7.45 44.12 34.74
C THR A 27 -7.58 43.19 33.53
N ALA A 28 -7.34 41.90 33.73
CA ALA A 28 -7.46 40.89 32.68
C ALA A 28 -8.92 40.46 32.52
N GLY A 29 -9.55 40.80 31.39
CA GLY A 29 -10.86 40.28 31.02
C GLY A 29 -11.72 41.23 30.18
N SER A 30 -11.37 41.42 28.91
CA SER A 30 -12.36 41.83 27.88
C SER A 30 -11.93 41.28 26.52
N THR A 31 -12.39 40.06 26.22
CA THR A 31 -12.42 39.48 24.88
C THR A 31 -13.39 40.31 24.02
N PHE A 32 -13.05 40.48 22.73
CA PHE A 32 -13.76 41.26 21.69
C PHE A 32 -13.32 42.71 21.45
N VAL A 33 -12.07 42.93 21.04
CA VAL A 33 -11.74 43.78 19.87
C VAL A 33 -10.44 43.23 19.26
N ARG A 34 -10.51 42.60 18.07
CA ARG A 34 -9.27 42.38 17.28
C ARG A 34 -8.73 43.76 16.91
N PRO A 35 -7.42 44.04 17.02
CA PRO A 35 -6.89 45.32 16.55
C PRO A 35 -7.20 45.43 15.05
N GLN A 36 -8.01 46.42 14.66
CA GLN A 36 -8.13 46.77 13.25
C GLN A 36 -6.74 47.22 12.79
N GLN A 37 -6.24 46.55 11.76
CA GLN A 37 -5.03 46.94 11.05
C GLN A 37 -5.30 48.33 10.45
N ARG A 38 -4.69 49.38 11.01
CA ARG A 38 -4.79 50.74 10.46
C ARG A 38 -4.23 50.73 9.05
N GLU A 39 -5.04 51.13 8.07
CA GLU A 39 -4.61 51.37 6.70
C GLU A 39 -3.43 52.37 6.68
N THR A 40 -2.36 52.00 6.01
CA THR A 40 -1.11 52.73 5.85
C THR A 40 -1.27 53.96 4.95
N GLY A 41 -1.95 55.00 5.46
CA GLY A 41 -2.20 56.23 4.69
C GLY A 41 -2.12 57.56 5.45
N LYS A 42 -1.98 57.59 6.79
CA LYS A 42 -2.00 58.85 7.58
C LYS A 42 -0.98 58.95 8.72
N ASN A 43 0.21 58.38 8.57
CA ASN A 43 1.24 58.42 9.63
C ASN A 43 1.81 59.83 9.91
N LEU A 44 1.77 60.75 8.93
CA LEU A 44 2.30 62.11 9.11
C LEU A 44 1.39 63.03 9.94
N ALA A 45 0.07 62.89 9.83
CA ALA A 45 -0.89 63.69 10.62
C ALA A 45 -0.89 63.27 12.10
N ALA A 46 -0.84 61.97 12.38
CA ALA A 46 -0.74 61.45 13.74
C ALA A 46 0.60 61.81 14.42
N LEU A 47 1.69 61.91 13.66
CA LEU A 47 2.98 62.40 14.15
C LEU A 47 2.93 63.91 14.44
N ALA A 48 2.26 64.70 13.58
CA ALA A 48 2.10 66.14 13.77
C ALA A 48 1.25 66.49 15.00
N ASP A 49 0.16 65.75 15.26
CA ASP A 49 -0.67 65.92 16.48
C ASP A 49 0.11 65.52 17.75
N ALA A 50 0.89 64.45 17.69
CA ALA A 50 1.75 64.03 18.81
C ALA A 50 2.87 65.04 19.12
N LEU A 51 3.44 65.68 18.09
CA LEU A 51 4.44 66.75 18.23
C LEU A 51 3.81 68.06 18.73
N GLY A 52 2.56 68.36 18.33
CA GLY A 52 1.81 69.53 18.80
C GLY A 52 1.51 69.48 20.31
N GLY A 53 1.19 68.29 20.84
CA GLY A 53 0.96 68.09 22.28
C GLY A 53 2.21 68.20 23.16
N PHE A 54 3.40 68.02 22.59
CA PHE A 54 4.67 68.02 23.34
C PHE A 54 5.02 69.40 23.92
N ASN A 55 4.60 70.48 23.25
CA ASN A 55 4.90 71.86 23.67
C ASN A 55 4.12 72.27 24.93
N ALA A 56 2.85 71.85 25.05
CA ALA A 56 2.03 72.11 26.24
C ALA A 56 2.54 71.32 27.46
N ALA A 57 2.99 70.09 27.25
CA ALA A 57 3.57 69.24 28.30
C ALA A 57 4.88 69.83 28.85
N LEU A 58 5.75 70.38 27.98
CA LEU A 58 7.00 71.05 28.39
C LEU A 58 6.76 72.35 29.16
N GLN A 59 5.77 73.16 28.76
CA GLN A 59 5.41 74.38 29.50
C GLN A 59 4.83 74.06 30.88
N SER A 60 4.00 73.02 30.98
CA SER A 60 3.52 72.47 32.25
C SER A 60 4.67 72.03 33.14
N PHE A 61 5.62 71.24 32.61
CA PHE A 61 6.79 70.78 33.36
C PHE A 61 7.66 71.95 33.85
N GLY A 62 7.89 72.96 33.01
CA GLY A 62 8.63 74.16 33.39
C GLY A 62 7.96 74.98 34.50
N SER A 63 6.63 75.06 34.50
CA SER A 63 5.88 75.74 35.58
C SER A 63 5.93 74.98 36.92
N VAL A 64 5.98 73.64 36.88
CA VAL A 64 6.10 72.79 38.07
C VAL A 64 7.52 72.85 38.64
N ALA A 65 8.55 72.71 37.79
CA ALA A 65 9.94 72.80 38.21
C ALA A 65 10.29 74.18 38.80
N ALA A 66 9.68 75.26 38.29
CA ALA A 66 9.87 76.61 38.81
C ALA A 66 9.15 76.87 40.14
N GLY A 67 8.05 76.15 40.41
CA GLY A 67 7.36 76.16 41.71
C GLY A 67 8.13 75.38 42.78
N ASP A 68 8.66 74.22 42.39
CA ASP A 68 9.43 73.31 43.27
C ASP A 68 10.74 73.93 43.78
N ALA A 69 11.32 74.89 43.05
CA ALA A 69 12.57 75.56 43.43
C ALA A 69 12.40 76.71 44.45
N LYS A 70 11.17 77.12 44.78
CA LYS A 70 10.91 78.30 45.63
C LYS A 70 10.44 77.99 47.05
N ASP A 71 10.13 76.74 47.38
CA ASP A 71 9.63 76.36 48.70
C ASP A 71 10.70 75.53 49.44
N PRO A 72 11.34 76.07 50.50
CA PRO A 72 12.44 75.41 51.20
C PRO A 72 12.04 74.11 51.93
N ASP A 73 10.74 73.87 52.14
CA ASP A 73 10.20 72.62 52.70
C ASP A 73 9.61 71.67 51.63
N SER A 74 9.78 72.00 50.33
CA SER A 74 9.26 71.22 49.19
C SER A 74 9.74 69.78 49.18
N GLU A 75 11.04 69.54 49.44
CA GLU A 75 11.60 68.18 49.51
C GLU A 75 11.00 67.37 50.68
N ALA A 76 10.81 67.99 51.84
CA ALA A 76 10.23 67.31 53.00
C ALA A 76 8.74 66.97 52.77
N ASN A 77 7.99 67.88 52.15
CA ASN A 77 6.60 67.65 51.80
C ASN A 77 6.44 66.64 50.66
N ARG A 78 7.37 66.60 49.70
CA ARG A 78 7.43 65.61 48.61
C ARG A 78 7.77 64.23 49.16
N ALA A 79 8.80 64.13 50.00
CA ALA A 79 9.17 62.89 50.67
C ALA A 79 8.03 62.35 51.56
N PHE A 80 7.27 63.23 52.20
CA PHE A 80 6.09 62.86 52.99
C PHE A 80 4.90 62.44 52.11
N ALA A 81 4.63 63.14 51.00
CA ALA A 81 3.59 62.75 50.06
C ALA A 81 3.92 61.41 49.37
N ASP A 82 5.18 61.22 48.97
CA ASP A 82 5.69 59.98 48.36
C ASP A 82 5.69 58.81 49.36
N SER A 83 5.98 59.05 50.65
CA SER A 83 5.92 58.01 51.67
C SER A 83 4.47 57.54 51.93
N ILE A 84 3.49 58.43 51.80
CA ILE A 84 2.07 58.09 52.00
C ILE A 84 1.45 57.46 50.74
N ALA A 85 1.92 57.81 49.54
CA ALA A 85 1.35 57.32 48.27
C ALA A 85 1.31 55.78 48.14
N GLY A 86 2.17 55.07 48.88
CA GLY A 86 2.24 53.60 48.90
C GLY A 86 1.67 52.91 50.15
N MET A 87 1.17 53.64 51.15
CA MET A 87 0.66 53.06 52.41
C MET A 87 -0.87 52.89 52.37
N SER A 88 -1.39 51.89 53.08
CA SER A 88 -2.83 51.80 53.35
C SER A 88 -3.29 52.90 54.32
N LEU A 89 -4.59 53.21 54.32
CA LEU A 89 -5.17 54.29 55.13
C LEU A 89 -4.91 54.12 56.63
N GLU A 90 -5.04 52.89 57.12
CA GLU A 90 -4.80 52.55 58.52
C GLU A 90 -3.31 52.60 58.87
N GLU A 91 -2.43 52.14 57.98
CA GLU A 91 -0.97 52.26 58.16
C GLU A 91 -0.48 53.71 58.17
N ALA A 92 -1.06 54.58 57.35
CA ALA A 92 -0.69 56.00 57.30
C ALA A 92 -1.11 56.74 58.59
N MET A 93 -2.27 56.37 59.16
CA MET A 93 -2.77 56.95 60.42
C MET A 93 -2.05 56.42 61.66
N GLU A 94 -1.61 55.15 61.64
CA GLU A 94 -0.91 54.52 62.76
C GLU A 94 0.58 54.89 62.81
N LYS A 95 1.23 55.06 61.65
CA LYS A 95 2.68 55.32 61.54
C LYS A 95 3.07 56.79 61.81
N TYR A 96 2.12 57.72 61.66
CA TYR A 96 2.35 59.15 61.90
C TYR A 96 1.30 59.74 62.88
N PRO A 97 1.25 59.27 64.14
CA PRO A 97 0.20 59.65 65.10
C PRO A 97 0.32 61.11 65.59
N GLU A 98 1.47 61.76 65.37
CA GLU A 98 1.66 63.20 65.53
C GLU A 98 2.02 63.84 64.19
N ALA A 99 1.04 64.14 63.34
CA ALA A 99 1.21 65.12 62.27
C ALA A 99 1.50 66.49 62.91
N ARG A 100 2.77 66.77 63.20
CA ARG A 100 3.20 67.92 64.02
C ARG A 100 2.93 69.30 63.39
N ASN A 101 2.38 69.37 62.17
CA ASN A 101 1.89 70.61 61.54
C ASN A 101 0.51 70.41 60.88
N ARG A 102 -0.40 71.37 61.06
CA ARG A 102 -1.77 71.37 60.49
C ARG A 102 -1.78 71.14 58.97
N ILE A 103 -0.78 71.66 58.26
CA ILE A 103 -0.64 71.50 56.82
C ILE A 103 -0.41 70.02 56.42
N GLN A 104 0.36 69.27 57.21
CA GLN A 104 0.61 67.85 56.94
C GLN A 104 -0.64 67.02 57.21
N LYS A 105 -1.38 67.32 58.28
CA LYS A 105 -2.67 66.68 58.56
C LYS A 105 -3.69 66.95 57.46
N ASP A 106 -3.86 68.22 57.05
CA ASP A 106 -4.76 68.60 55.96
C ASP A 106 -4.33 67.95 54.63
N GLY A 107 -3.03 67.76 54.41
CA GLY A 107 -2.47 67.05 53.26
C GLY A 107 -2.84 65.57 53.24
N VAL A 108 -2.68 64.86 54.36
CA VAL A 108 -3.11 63.45 54.48
C VAL A 108 -4.61 63.33 54.27
N LEU A 109 -5.42 64.17 54.93
CA LEU A 109 -6.88 64.15 54.79
C LEU A 109 -7.32 64.45 53.34
N THR A 110 -6.67 65.38 52.66
CA THR A 110 -6.95 65.71 51.25
C THR A 110 -6.59 64.56 50.32
N LEU A 111 -5.47 63.88 50.57
CA LEU A 111 -5.04 62.71 49.79
C LEU A 111 -6.02 61.55 49.96
N VAL A 112 -6.49 61.30 51.18
CA VAL A 112 -7.50 60.27 51.46
C VAL A 112 -8.80 60.56 50.72
N GLY A 113 -9.30 61.80 50.78
CA GLY A 113 -10.49 62.20 50.01
C GLY A 113 -10.29 62.09 48.49
N SER A 114 -9.09 62.35 47.98
CA SER A 114 -8.75 62.21 46.55
C SER A 114 -8.69 60.75 46.11
N LYS A 115 -8.15 59.85 46.96
CA LYS A 115 -8.14 58.41 46.70
C LYS A 115 -9.56 57.83 46.70
N ALA A 116 -10.39 58.23 47.66
CA ALA A 116 -11.80 57.85 47.68
C ALA A 116 -12.55 58.31 46.41
N ALA A 117 -12.21 59.49 45.87
CA ALA A 117 -12.79 59.96 44.61
C ALA A 117 -12.40 59.07 43.43
N TYR A 118 -11.16 58.57 43.40
CA TYR A 118 -10.71 57.64 42.37
C TYR A 118 -11.44 56.29 42.45
N GLU A 119 -11.51 55.71 43.65
CA GLU A 119 -12.21 54.44 43.90
C GLU A 119 -13.70 54.56 43.54
N PHE A 120 -14.34 55.67 43.90
CA PHE A 120 -15.72 55.96 43.51
C PHE A 120 -15.91 55.99 41.99
N ARG A 121 -15.01 56.65 41.24
CA ARG A 121 -15.11 56.70 39.77
C ARG A 121 -15.01 55.30 39.16
N GLN A 122 -14.10 54.46 39.67
CA GLN A 122 -13.98 53.07 39.23
C GLN A 122 -15.26 52.29 39.55
N HIS A 123 -15.74 52.39 40.78
CA HIS A 123 -16.95 51.72 41.24
C HIS A 123 -18.19 52.07 40.39
N VAL A 124 -18.41 53.35 40.14
CA VAL A 124 -19.53 53.81 39.32
C VAL A 124 -19.37 53.37 37.86
N THR A 125 -18.15 53.44 37.31
CA THR A 125 -17.88 53.00 35.93
C THR A 125 -18.11 51.48 35.78
N GLU A 126 -17.70 50.70 36.77
CA GLU A 126 -17.93 49.26 36.81
C GLU A 126 -19.43 48.93 36.88
N LYS A 127 -20.17 49.53 37.81
CA LYS A 127 -21.62 49.34 37.93
C LYS A 127 -22.39 49.79 36.69
N TYR A 128 -21.94 50.89 36.08
CA TYR A 128 -22.50 51.37 34.83
C TYR A 128 -22.32 50.34 33.71
N ASN A 129 -21.14 49.72 33.60
CA ASN A 129 -20.83 48.75 32.55
C ASN A 129 -21.29 47.31 32.85
N SER A 130 -21.48 46.93 34.11
CA SER A 130 -21.90 45.59 34.52
C SER A 130 -23.39 45.32 34.33
N GLY A 131 -24.17 46.35 33.98
CA GLY A 131 -25.62 46.26 33.79
C GLY A 131 -26.45 46.57 35.04
N GLU A 132 -25.82 47.03 36.13
CA GLU A 132 -26.53 47.48 37.34
C GLU A 132 -27.24 48.82 37.15
N PHE A 133 -26.76 49.66 36.21
CA PHE A 133 -27.44 50.86 35.76
C PHE A 133 -28.13 50.62 34.41
N ASP A 134 -29.39 51.04 34.29
CA ASP A 134 -30.10 51.03 33.00
C ASP A 134 -29.56 52.13 32.09
N GLN A 135 -28.64 51.71 31.22
CA GLN A 135 -28.00 52.54 30.21
C GLN A 135 -28.95 53.09 29.13
N ASN A 136 -30.18 52.58 29.01
CA ASN A 136 -31.13 53.02 27.98
C ASN A 136 -32.13 54.03 28.55
N SER A 137 -32.64 53.80 29.76
CA SER A 137 -33.72 54.62 30.33
C SER A 137 -33.42 55.29 31.67
N GLY A 138 -32.31 54.94 32.34
CA GLY A 138 -31.97 55.45 33.66
C GLY A 138 -31.52 56.92 33.68
N ASP A 139 -31.79 57.62 34.78
CA ASP A 139 -31.24 58.95 35.07
C ASP A 139 -29.87 58.81 35.74
N PHE A 140 -28.81 58.99 34.95
CA PHE A 140 -27.43 58.83 35.42
C PHE A 140 -27.10 59.81 36.54
N ASN A 141 -27.55 61.06 36.45
CA ASN A 141 -27.19 62.11 37.41
C ASN A 141 -27.82 61.86 38.77
N ALA A 142 -29.09 61.42 38.81
CA ALA A 142 -29.76 61.07 40.05
C ALA A 142 -29.15 59.82 40.71
N TRP A 143 -28.82 58.80 39.90
CA TRP A 143 -28.23 57.56 40.38
C TRP A 143 -26.81 57.76 40.94
N VAL A 144 -25.94 58.45 40.20
CA VAL A 144 -24.55 58.67 40.61
C VAL A 144 -24.45 59.57 41.84
N GLU A 145 -25.34 60.56 41.99
CA GLU A 145 -25.36 61.43 43.17
C GLU A 145 -25.76 60.65 44.44
N THR A 146 -26.64 59.65 44.31
CA THR A 146 -26.97 58.73 45.42
C THR A 146 -25.74 57.94 45.86
N GLN A 147 -25.03 57.33 44.90
CA GLN A 147 -23.80 56.58 45.17
C GLN A 147 -22.70 57.47 45.76
N ARG A 148 -22.64 58.73 45.30
CA ARG A 148 -21.66 59.72 45.73
C ARG A 148 -21.87 60.11 47.19
N GLN A 149 -23.12 60.29 47.61
CA GLN A 149 -23.44 60.59 49.00
C GLN A 149 -23.15 59.40 49.92
N GLU A 150 -23.42 58.16 49.49
CA GLU A 150 -23.06 56.94 50.23
C GLU A 150 -21.55 56.85 50.46
N TYR A 151 -20.74 57.09 49.42
CA TYR A 151 -19.28 57.12 49.53
C TYR A 151 -18.78 58.23 50.45
N ALA A 152 -19.38 59.42 50.40
CA ALA A 152 -19.00 60.55 51.24
C ALA A 152 -19.28 60.30 52.73
N GLN A 153 -20.36 59.59 53.07
CA GLN A 153 -20.70 59.24 54.47
C GLN A 153 -19.66 58.30 55.10
N GLY A 154 -18.97 57.49 54.30
CA GLY A 154 -17.87 56.63 54.76
C GLY A 154 -16.61 57.41 55.20
N LEU A 155 -16.48 58.68 54.82
CA LEU A 155 -15.33 59.52 55.14
C LEU A 155 -15.57 60.28 56.46
N ARG A 156 -14.73 60.00 57.47
CA ARG A 156 -14.94 60.48 58.86
C ARG A 156 -14.63 61.96 59.08
N ASP A 157 -13.88 62.61 58.19
CA ASP A 157 -13.41 63.99 58.36
C ASP A 157 -13.97 64.94 57.28
N PRO A 158 -14.47 66.14 57.64
CA PRO A 158 -14.97 67.12 56.68
C PRO A 158 -13.97 67.52 55.58
N ALA A 159 -12.67 67.53 55.88
CA ALA A 159 -11.64 67.87 54.89
C ALA A 159 -11.49 66.76 53.83
N MET A 160 -11.63 65.49 54.23
CA MET A 160 -11.67 64.35 53.32
C MET A 160 -12.89 64.42 52.42
N GLN A 161 -14.07 64.68 53.00
CA GLN A 161 -15.33 64.83 52.24
C GLN A 161 -15.22 65.97 51.22
N ALA A 162 -14.70 67.13 51.62
CA ALA A 162 -14.51 68.27 50.72
C ALA A 162 -13.52 67.99 49.58
N ALA A 163 -12.47 67.18 49.82
CA ALA A 163 -11.56 66.72 48.78
C ALA A 163 -12.23 65.70 47.85
N PHE A 164 -13.04 64.79 48.39
CA PHE A 164 -13.82 63.80 47.64
C PHE A 164 -14.84 64.46 46.70
N PHE A 165 -15.65 65.41 47.20
CA PHE A 165 -16.64 66.11 46.38
C PHE A 165 -15.97 66.90 45.26
N ARG A 166 -14.92 67.69 45.57
CA ARG A 166 -14.13 68.39 44.53
C ARG A 166 -13.53 67.44 43.50
N GLY A 167 -13.06 66.27 43.95
CA GLY A 167 -12.52 65.23 43.09
C GLY A 167 -13.56 64.54 42.21
N THR A 168 -14.86 64.65 42.50
CA THR A 168 -15.92 63.92 41.77
C THR A 168 -16.83 64.82 40.93
N ASP A 169 -16.98 66.11 41.27
CA ASP A 169 -17.93 67.03 40.62
C ASP A 169 -17.80 67.08 39.08
N ASN A 170 -16.63 67.46 38.58
CA ASN A 170 -16.41 67.62 37.14
C ASN A 170 -16.56 66.30 36.38
N TRP A 171 -16.16 65.18 37.01
CA TRP A 171 -16.27 63.87 36.39
C TRP A 171 -17.73 63.43 36.24
N VAL A 172 -18.56 63.64 37.27
CA VAL A 172 -19.99 63.32 37.23
C VAL A 172 -20.67 64.08 36.09
N GLN A 173 -20.40 65.38 35.95
CA GLN A 173 -20.97 66.20 34.87
C GLN A 173 -20.56 65.71 33.47
N GLN A 174 -19.25 65.51 33.24
CA GLN A 174 -18.74 65.06 31.95
C GLN A 174 -19.25 63.67 31.56
N PHE A 175 -19.34 62.75 32.53
CA PHE A 175 -19.85 61.41 32.27
C PHE A 175 -21.35 61.42 31.96
N GLY A 176 -22.13 62.24 32.67
CA GLY A 176 -23.56 62.41 32.40
C GLY A 176 -23.86 62.97 31.00
N GLU A 177 -23.07 63.95 30.52
CA GLU A 177 -23.20 64.47 29.15
C GLU A 177 -22.88 63.39 28.09
N ALA A 178 -21.88 62.55 28.34
CA ALA A 178 -21.51 61.47 27.44
C ALA A 178 -22.59 60.39 27.33
N ASP A 179 -23.24 60.02 28.44
CA ASP A 179 -24.38 59.08 28.43
C ASP A 179 -25.55 59.63 27.61
N LEU A 180 -25.91 60.90 27.80
CA LEU A 180 -27.00 61.54 27.06
C LEU A 180 -26.75 61.53 25.55
N LYS A 181 -25.53 61.89 25.13
CA LYS A 181 -25.13 61.88 23.71
C LYS A 181 -25.25 60.48 23.11
N ARG A 182 -24.79 59.46 23.83
CA ARG A 182 -24.84 58.07 23.39
C ARG A 182 -26.28 57.58 23.22
N LYS A 183 -27.17 57.86 24.17
CA LYS A 183 -28.61 57.53 24.08
C LYS A 183 -29.26 58.15 22.84
N LEU A 184 -28.93 59.40 22.52
CA LEU A 184 -29.40 60.08 21.32
C LEU A 184 -28.88 59.41 20.03
N GLU A 185 -27.60 59.05 19.97
CA GLU A 185 -27.00 58.39 18.81
C GLU A 185 -27.58 56.97 18.58
N THR A 186 -27.75 56.17 19.62
CA THR A 186 -28.37 54.84 19.52
C THR A 186 -29.81 54.93 19.01
N THR A 187 -30.61 55.86 19.56
CA THR A 187 -31.99 56.08 19.12
C THR A 187 -32.07 56.46 17.64
N LEU A 188 -31.14 57.29 17.15
CA LEU A 188 -31.06 57.68 15.75
C LEU A 188 -30.66 56.50 14.84
N GLN A 189 -29.71 55.67 15.27
CA GLN A 189 -29.27 54.50 14.51
C GLN A 189 -30.35 53.42 14.40
N GLU A 190 -31.04 53.09 15.49
CA GLU A 190 -32.14 52.11 15.48
C GLU A 190 -33.28 52.55 14.54
N ARG A 191 -33.61 53.85 14.57
CA ARG A 191 -34.61 54.44 13.68
C ARG A 191 -34.22 54.30 12.21
N ASP A 192 -32.96 54.57 11.85
CA ASP A 192 -32.50 54.58 10.47
C ASP A 192 -32.37 53.14 9.90
N THR A 193 -31.94 52.16 10.71
CA THR A 193 -31.86 50.74 10.32
C THR A 193 -33.22 50.16 9.98
N ALA A 194 -34.25 50.41 10.80
CA ALA A 194 -35.60 49.89 10.58
C ALA A 194 -36.22 50.36 9.24
N VAL A 195 -35.83 51.54 8.74
CA VAL A 195 -36.31 52.08 7.46
C VAL A 195 -35.58 51.45 6.27
N VAL A 196 -34.27 51.21 6.38
CA VAL A 196 -33.49 50.52 5.33
C VAL A 196 -34.00 49.09 5.16
N ASP A 197 -34.26 48.37 6.26
CA ASP A 197 -34.75 46.99 6.21
C ASP A 197 -36.13 46.88 5.55
N GLU A 198 -37.02 47.84 5.81
CA GLU A 198 -38.32 47.92 5.14
C GLU A 198 -38.16 48.08 3.61
N PHE A 199 -37.26 48.94 3.15
CA PHE A 199 -36.98 49.09 1.73
C PHE A 199 -36.31 47.86 1.11
N ARG A 200 -35.43 47.17 1.86
CA ARG A 200 -34.84 45.91 1.43
C ARG A 200 -35.92 44.85 1.19
N MET A 201 -36.88 44.71 2.10
CA MET A 201 -37.97 43.74 1.91
C MET A 201 -38.78 44.02 0.64
N ILE A 202 -39.09 45.29 0.34
CA ILE A 202 -39.80 45.67 -0.89
C ILE A 202 -38.99 45.28 -2.13
N ALA A 203 -37.68 45.56 -2.11
CA ALA A 203 -36.79 45.19 -3.22
C ALA A 203 -36.67 43.68 -3.41
N GLU A 204 -36.52 42.90 -2.33
CA GLU A 204 -36.40 41.45 -2.40
C GLU A 204 -37.71 40.77 -2.83
N ASP A 205 -38.86 41.22 -2.32
CA ASP A 205 -40.18 40.71 -2.73
C ASP A 205 -40.49 41.06 -4.20
N GLY A 206 -40.14 42.27 -4.64
CA GLY A 206 -40.25 42.68 -6.04
C GLY A 206 -39.39 41.83 -6.98
N LEU A 207 -38.13 41.62 -6.63
CA LEU A 207 -37.21 40.75 -7.39
C LEU A 207 -37.71 39.29 -7.42
N GLY A 208 -38.22 38.78 -6.30
CA GLY A 208 -38.81 37.44 -6.21
C GLY A 208 -40.06 37.25 -7.07
N ARG A 209 -40.86 38.32 -7.24
CA ARG A 209 -42.04 38.34 -8.12
C ARG A 209 -41.75 38.69 -9.57
N LEU A 210 -40.47 38.91 -9.92
CA LEU A 210 -40.03 39.34 -11.25
C LEU A 210 -40.66 40.67 -11.71
N ASP A 211 -40.89 41.58 -10.76
CA ASP A 211 -41.33 42.94 -11.06
C ASP A 211 -40.24 43.73 -11.79
N SER A 212 -40.63 44.71 -12.61
CA SER A 212 -39.64 45.54 -13.31
C SER A 212 -38.85 46.41 -12.31
N PRO A 213 -37.55 46.65 -12.56
CA PRO A 213 -36.71 47.47 -11.68
C PRO A 213 -37.31 48.85 -11.36
N GLU A 214 -37.99 49.46 -12.31
CA GLU A 214 -38.66 50.77 -12.18
C GLU A 214 -39.84 50.70 -11.21
N LYS A 215 -40.63 49.62 -11.27
CA LYS A 215 -41.76 49.39 -10.36
C LYS A 215 -41.26 49.23 -8.93
N ILE A 216 -40.23 48.41 -8.74
CA ILE A 216 -39.60 48.18 -7.42
C ILE A 216 -39.09 49.49 -6.82
N ALA A 217 -38.34 50.28 -7.61
CA ALA A 217 -37.83 51.57 -7.16
C ALA A 217 -38.97 52.56 -6.81
N GLN A 218 -40.07 52.53 -7.56
CA GLN A 218 -41.24 53.37 -7.28
C GLN A 218 -41.93 53.00 -5.96
N ASP A 219 -42.07 51.71 -5.67
CA ASP A 219 -42.69 51.23 -4.42
C ASP A 219 -41.87 51.65 -3.19
N ILE A 220 -40.53 51.54 -3.29
CA ILE A 220 -39.60 52.01 -2.25
C ILE A 220 -39.71 53.53 -2.04
N ILE A 221 -39.82 54.30 -3.11
CA ILE A 221 -39.96 55.77 -3.04
C ILE A 221 -41.30 56.18 -2.45
N ASN A 222 -42.39 55.50 -2.82
CA ASN A 222 -43.71 55.72 -2.25
C ASN A 222 -43.68 55.48 -0.73
N GLN A 223 -43.07 54.37 -0.28
CA GLN A 223 -42.90 54.07 1.14
C GLN A 223 -42.02 55.11 1.85
N SER A 224 -40.92 55.53 1.22
CA SER A 224 -40.03 56.58 1.73
C SER A 224 -40.76 57.91 1.93
N SER A 225 -41.65 58.28 1.01
CA SER A 225 -42.45 59.50 1.11
C SER A 225 -43.48 59.45 2.25
N GLN A 226 -44.06 58.29 2.55
CA GLN A 226 -44.99 58.09 3.66
C GLN A 226 -44.26 58.16 5.02
N ASN A 227 -43.06 57.57 5.10
CA ASN A 227 -42.22 57.60 6.30
C ASN A 227 -41.72 59.02 6.65
N ARG A 228 -41.62 59.93 5.67
CA ARG A 228 -41.30 61.36 5.90
C ARG A 228 -42.27 62.03 6.89
N THR A 229 -43.56 61.78 6.71
CA THR A 229 -44.63 62.42 7.49
C THR A 229 -44.78 61.79 8.87
N PHE A 230 -44.44 60.51 9.02
CA PHE A 230 -44.66 59.76 10.26
C PHE A 230 -43.45 59.73 11.21
N ARG A 231 -42.20 59.84 10.71
CA ARG A 231 -40.97 59.63 11.52
C ARG A 231 -39.98 60.80 11.55
N GLY A 232 -40.30 61.93 10.91
CA GLY A 232 -39.50 63.16 11.01
C GLY A 232 -38.10 63.11 10.40
N LEU A 233 -37.84 62.21 9.45
CA LEU A 233 -36.58 62.16 8.71
C LEU A 233 -36.42 63.41 7.83
N ASP A 234 -35.24 64.04 7.89
CA ASP A 234 -34.92 65.13 6.97
C ASP A 234 -34.63 64.62 5.54
N GLY A 235 -34.67 65.52 4.56
CA GLY A 235 -34.48 65.13 3.15
C GLY A 235 -33.08 64.57 2.84
N LYS A 236 -32.09 64.87 3.69
CA LYS A 236 -30.72 64.39 3.51
C LYS A 236 -30.59 62.93 3.97
N SER A 237 -31.14 62.58 5.13
CA SER A 237 -31.21 61.20 5.62
C SER A 237 -31.96 60.27 4.66
N GLN A 238 -32.99 60.78 3.98
CA GLN A 238 -33.70 60.01 2.94
C GLN A 238 -32.84 59.72 1.72
N ASN A 239 -32.05 60.71 1.27
CA ASN A 239 -31.08 60.52 0.17
C ASN A 239 -30.01 59.49 0.54
N ASP A 240 -29.46 59.60 1.75
CA ASP A 240 -28.43 58.67 2.24
C ASP A 240 -28.97 57.24 2.37
N THR A 241 -30.22 57.07 2.80
CA THR A 241 -30.89 55.77 2.92
C THR A 241 -31.08 55.11 1.55
N LEU A 242 -31.60 55.86 0.57
CA LEU A 242 -31.78 55.35 -0.80
C LEU A 242 -30.43 55.05 -1.48
N TYR A 243 -29.42 55.89 -1.23
CA TYR A 243 -28.08 55.67 -1.75
C TYR A 243 -27.44 54.38 -1.19
N ARG A 244 -27.56 54.14 0.13
CA ARG A 244 -27.09 52.89 0.77
C ARG A 244 -27.78 51.66 0.20
N LEU A 245 -29.08 51.75 -0.09
CA LEU A 245 -29.81 50.67 -0.73
C LEU A 245 -29.29 50.39 -2.15
N ALA A 246 -29.06 51.45 -2.94
CA ALA A 246 -28.45 51.32 -4.27
C ALA A 246 -27.04 50.72 -4.20
N GLU A 247 -26.24 51.06 -3.20
CA GLU A 247 -24.92 50.47 -2.97
C GLU A 247 -24.99 48.96 -2.67
N GLU A 248 -25.96 48.52 -1.85
CA GLU A 248 -26.19 47.11 -1.55
C GLU A 248 -26.55 46.33 -2.83
N TYR A 249 -27.48 46.83 -3.64
CA TYR A 249 -27.88 46.16 -4.88
C TYR A 249 -26.83 46.24 -5.99
N ALA A 250 -25.96 47.26 -5.97
CA ALA A 250 -24.80 47.30 -6.84
C ALA A 250 -23.81 46.17 -6.49
N ALA A 251 -23.57 45.90 -5.21
CA ALA A 251 -22.76 44.77 -4.77
C ALA A 251 -23.39 43.40 -5.12
N LYS A 252 -24.73 43.33 -5.23
CA LYS A 252 -25.46 42.14 -5.69
C LYS A 252 -25.50 41.98 -7.23
N GLY A 253 -24.88 42.88 -8.00
CA GLY A 253 -24.84 42.81 -9.46
C GLY A 253 -26.20 43.06 -10.14
N GLN A 254 -27.00 43.99 -9.59
CA GLN A 254 -28.33 44.35 -10.11
C GLN A 254 -28.33 45.75 -10.77
N PRO A 255 -27.66 45.94 -11.93
CA PRO A 255 -27.43 47.28 -12.48
C PRO A 255 -28.72 48.03 -12.83
N GLU A 256 -29.73 47.34 -13.33
CA GLU A 256 -31.01 47.98 -13.72
C GLU A 256 -31.81 48.46 -12.50
N LEU A 257 -31.78 47.74 -11.38
CA LEU A 257 -32.39 48.17 -10.12
C LEU A 257 -31.64 49.35 -9.50
N VAL A 258 -30.30 49.34 -9.57
CA VAL A 258 -29.48 50.47 -9.12
C VAL A 258 -29.76 51.72 -9.95
N LYS A 259 -29.81 51.59 -11.29
CA LYS A 259 -30.20 52.70 -12.19
C LYS A 259 -31.59 53.22 -11.82
N ALA A 260 -32.57 52.33 -11.64
CA ALA A 260 -33.93 52.71 -11.29
C ALA A 260 -33.99 53.47 -9.95
N LEU A 261 -33.29 53.01 -8.90
CA LEU A 261 -33.24 53.69 -7.60
C LEU A 261 -32.60 55.08 -7.66
N LEU A 262 -31.55 55.25 -8.48
CA LEU A 262 -30.82 56.50 -8.59
C LEU A 262 -31.50 57.54 -9.51
N HIS A 263 -32.19 57.08 -10.56
CA HIS A 263 -32.81 57.94 -11.58
C HIS A 263 -34.30 58.25 -11.34
N ASN A 264 -34.97 57.55 -10.42
CA ASN A 264 -36.39 57.76 -10.17
C ASN A 264 -36.68 59.15 -9.54
N ARG A 265 -37.77 59.79 -9.99
CA ARG A 265 -38.22 61.11 -9.53
C ARG A 265 -39.17 60.96 -8.34
N ARG A 266 -38.85 61.67 -7.25
CA ARG A 266 -39.67 61.66 -6.03
C ARG A 266 -40.64 62.83 -6.07
N ASN A 267 -41.83 62.71 -5.50
CA ASN A 267 -42.88 63.74 -5.54
C ASN A 267 -42.35 65.13 -5.07
N GLY A 268 -41.99 65.99 -6.02
CA GLY A 268 -41.41 67.33 -5.79
C GLY A 268 -39.89 67.40 -5.57
N VAL A 269 -39.14 66.28 -5.64
CA VAL A 269 -37.67 66.24 -5.52
C VAL A 269 -37.06 65.48 -6.68
N GLY A 270 -36.06 66.07 -7.34
CA GLY A 270 -35.38 65.45 -8.49
C GLY A 270 -34.70 64.10 -8.17
N PRO A 271 -34.27 63.38 -9.22
CA PRO A 271 -33.51 62.13 -9.12
C PRO A 271 -32.32 62.25 -8.17
N LEU A 272 -31.99 61.15 -7.48
CA LEU A 272 -30.87 61.14 -6.54
C LEU A 272 -29.54 61.45 -7.25
N ILE A 273 -29.39 61.00 -8.49
CA ILE A 273 -28.21 61.27 -9.32
C ILE A 273 -28.01 62.75 -9.66
N GLU A 274 -29.07 63.57 -9.63
CA GLU A 274 -29.01 65.01 -9.91
C GLU A 274 -28.69 65.85 -8.64
N VAL A 275 -28.63 65.21 -7.46
CA VAL A 275 -28.31 65.88 -6.19
C VAL A 275 -26.79 65.97 -6.01
N THR A 276 -26.29 67.18 -5.74
CA THR A 276 -24.85 67.44 -5.50
C THR A 276 -24.28 66.50 -4.44
N GLY A 277 -23.23 65.78 -4.80
CA GLY A 277 -22.56 64.80 -3.94
C GLY A 277 -22.93 63.33 -4.20
N TYR A 278 -24.01 63.03 -4.94
CA TYR A 278 -24.38 61.64 -5.28
C TYR A 278 -24.20 61.30 -6.76
N THR A 279 -23.96 62.28 -7.64
CA THR A 279 -23.83 62.08 -9.09
C THR A 279 -22.69 61.12 -9.46
N ASP A 280 -21.43 61.47 -9.12
CA ASP A 280 -20.26 60.66 -9.48
C ASP A 280 -20.31 59.29 -8.79
N ARG A 281 -20.66 59.32 -7.50
CA ARG A 281 -20.83 58.16 -6.64
C ARG A 281 -21.90 57.19 -7.17
N GLY A 282 -23.03 57.71 -7.66
CA GLY A 282 -24.09 56.91 -8.28
C GLY A 282 -23.68 56.26 -9.60
N LEU A 283 -22.93 56.98 -10.45
CA LEU A 283 -22.39 56.42 -11.70
C LEU A 283 -21.37 55.30 -11.45
N GLU A 284 -20.55 55.42 -10.40
CA GLU A 284 -19.63 54.36 -9.98
C GLU A 284 -20.37 53.09 -9.53
N LEU A 285 -21.48 53.23 -8.80
CA LEU A 285 -22.30 52.08 -8.38
C LEU A 285 -22.88 51.32 -9.58
N VAL A 286 -23.39 52.04 -10.59
CA VAL A 286 -23.93 51.40 -11.81
C VAL A 286 -22.84 50.61 -12.54
N LYS A 287 -21.65 51.19 -12.76
CA LYS A 287 -20.53 50.50 -13.41
C LYS A 287 -20.08 49.27 -12.63
N ARG A 288 -20.04 49.36 -11.30
CA ARG A 288 -19.70 48.22 -10.43
C ARG A 288 -20.70 47.08 -10.58
N ALA A 289 -21.99 47.40 -10.60
CA ALA A 289 -23.06 46.41 -10.76
C ALA A 289 -22.98 45.70 -12.13
N GLU A 290 -22.75 46.45 -13.21
CA GLU A 290 -22.57 45.91 -14.57
C GLU A 290 -21.35 44.98 -14.66
N GLY A 291 -20.23 45.35 -14.01
CA GLY A 291 -19.04 44.49 -13.94
C GLY A 291 -19.31 43.16 -13.24
N ILE A 292 -20.01 43.17 -12.10
CA ILE A 292 -20.36 41.96 -11.35
C ILE A 292 -21.31 41.06 -12.15
N GLU A 293 -22.30 41.63 -12.85
CA GLU A 293 -23.21 40.87 -13.70
C GLU A 293 -22.46 40.18 -14.86
N ALA A 294 -21.54 40.92 -15.52
CA ALA A 294 -20.72 40.39 -16.60
C ALA A 294 -19.80 39.25 -16.12
N ASP A 295 -19.15 39.40 -14.96
CA ASP A 295 -18.31 38.36 -14.36
C ASP A 295 -19.11 37.10 -14.01
N ALA A 296 -20.33 37.26 -13.48
CA ALA A 296 -21.22 36.15 -13.18
C ALA A 296 -21.66 35.39 -14.45
N ALA A 297 -21.98 36.13 -15.52
CA ALA A 297 -22.33 35.55 -16.83
C ALA A 297 -21.14 34.77 -17.44
N ASN A 298 -19.93 35.34 -17.38
CA ASN A 298 -18.70 34.70 -17.85
C ASN A 298 -18.37 33.43 -17.05
N ALA A 299 -18.53 33.45 -15.72
CA ALA A 299 -18.29 32.28 -14.87
C ALA A 299 -19.27 31.14 -15.15
N SER A 300 -20.55 31.45 -15.37
CA SER A 300 -21.57 30.48 -15.80
C SER A 300 -21.19 29.85 -17.14
N SER A 301 -20.79 30.69 -18.09
CA SER A 301 -20.37 30.29 -19.43
C SER A 301 -19.20 29.31 -19.44
N PHE A 302 -18.16 29.60 -18.66
CA PHE A 302 -17.00 28.73 -18.50
C PHE A 302 -17.37 27.36 -17.93
N ARG A 303 -18.23 27.31 -16.90
CA ARG A 303 -18.67 26.04 -16.29
C ARG A 303 -19.44 25.18 -17.28
N SER A 304 -20.35 25.79 -18.05
CA SER A 304 -21.12 25.08 -19.06
C SER A 304 -20.21 24.54 -20.16
N ARG A 305 -19.22 25.32 -20.62
CA ARG A 305 -18.22 24.85 -21.57
C ARG A 305 -17.41 23.67 -21.05
N ALA A 306 -16.83 23.81 -19.85
CA ALA A 306 -16.01 22.75 -19.25
C ALA A 306 -16.80 21.44 -19.09
N LYS A 307 -18.07 21.52 -18.69
CA LYS A 307 -18.94 20.34 -18.57
C LYS A 307 -19.26 19.70 -19.93
N LEU A 308 -19.54 20.51 -20.96
CA LEU A 308 -19.78 20.01 -22.32
C LEU A 308 -18.52 19.34 -22.90
N ASP A 309 -17.34 19.93 -22.68
CA ASP A 309 -16.05 19.35 -23.06
C ASP A 309 -15.82 18.00 -22.36
N GLU A 310 -16.09 17.91 -21.04
CA GLU A 310 -15.98 16.67 -20.26
C GLU A 310 -16.96 15.59 -20.76
N ASP A 311 -18.24 15.92 -20.90
CA ASP A 311 -19.28 14.98 -21.36
C ASP A 311 -19.03 14.52 -22.81
N ALA A 312 -18.47 15.40 -23.66
CA ALA A 312 -18.03 15.04 -25.00
C ALA A 312 -16.81 14.12 -24.97
N MET A 313 -15.82 14.39 -24.11
CA MET A 313 -14.65 13.54 -23.94
C MET A 313 -15.01 12.12 -23.50
N TYR A 314 -16.00 11.97 -22.61
CA TYR A 314 -16.43 10.67 -22.09
C TYR A 314 -17.56 10.00 -22.89
N GLY A 315 -18.00 10.60 -24.00
CA GLY A 315 -19.05 10.00 -24.83
C GLY A 315 -20.44 9.98 -24.18
N ARG A 316 -20.69 10.87 -23.20
CA ARG A 316 -21.93 10.96 -22.41
C ARG A 316 -22.87 12.06 -22.90
N LEU A 317 -22.39 12.91 -23.80
CA LEU A 317 -23.13 14.09 -24.24
C LEU A 317 -24.34 13.71 -25.10
N THR A 318 -25.47 14.33 -24.80
CA THR A 318 -26.74 14.16 -25.49
C THR A 318 -27.23 15.46 -26.12
N GLN A 319 -28.14 15.35 -27.08
CA GLN A 319 -28.80 16.50 -27.72
C GLN A 319 -29.53 17.38 -26.68
N GLU A 320 -30.21 16.75 -25.72
CA GLU A 320 -30.97 17.45 -24.66
C GLU A 320 -30.05 18.30 -23.77
N GLN A 321 -28.85 17.81 -23.43
CA GLN A 321 -27.88 18.55 -22.63
C GLN A 321 -27.33 19.79 -23.35
N LEU A 322 -27.14 19.71 -24.68
CA LEU A 322 -26.73 20.85 -25.49
C LEU A 322 -27.82 21.92 -25.60
N GLU A 323 -29.07 21.49 -25.79
CA GLU A 323 -30.22 22.39 -25.83
C GLU A 323 -30.45 23.10 -24.47
N ALA A 324 -30.26 22.38 -23.37
CA ALA A 324 -30.33 22.96 -22.03
C ALA A 324 -29.21 23.98 -21.78
N ALA A 325 -27.97 23.67 -22.19
CA ALA A 325 -26.84 24.59 -22.05
C ALA A 325 -27.03 25.88 -22.86
N ARG A 326 -27.60 25.79 -24.06
CA ARG A 326 -27.88 26.95 -24.93
C ARG A 326 -28.90 27.93 -24.36
N ARG A 327 -29.82 27.46 -23.51
CA ARG A 327 -30.84 28.31 -22.87
C ARG A 327 -30.30 29.10 -21.66
N GLN A 328 -29.07 28.85 -21.22
CA GLN A 328 -28.47 29.57 -20.09
C GLN A 328 -27.87 30.91 -20.53
N LYS A 329 -28.12 31.98 -19.76
CA LYS A 329 -27.55 33.31 -19.99
C LYS A 329 -26.02 33.25 -19.94
N GLY A 330 -25.34 33.84 -20.92
CA GLY A 330 -23.88 33.78 -21.07
C GLY A 330 -23.35 32.66 -21.99
N ASN A 331 -24.24 31.78 -22.50
CA ASN A 331 -23.88 30.71 -23.45
C ASN A 331 -24.22 31.02 -24.91
N GLU A 332 -24.29 32.30 -25.29
CA GLU A 332 -24.59 32.73 -26.66
C GLU A 332 -23.51 32.28 -27.67
N TRP A 333 -22.34 31.89 -27.16
CA TRP A 333 -21.26 31.29 -27.95
C TRP A 333 -21.58 29.88 -28.48
N LEU A 334 -22.52 29.13 -27.88
CA LEU A 334 -22.87 27.77 -28.29
C LEU A 334 -23.84 27.79 -29.48
N THR A 335 -23.28 27.91 -30.68
CA THR A 335 -24.03 27.92 -31.96
C THR A 335 -24.44 26.51 -32.41
N ASP A 336 -25.42 26.41 -33.32
CA ASP A 336 -25.86 25.12 -33.89
C ASP A 336 -24.72 24.28 -34.50
N PRO A 337 -23.78 24.85 -35.28
CA PRO A 337 -22.63 24.10 -35.77
C PRO A 337 -21.72 23.57 -34.65
N MET A 338 -21.53 24.34 -33.58
CA MET A 338 -20.69 23.92 -32.45
C MET A 338 -21.36 22.79 -31.65
N ALA A 339 -22.66 22.89 -31.41
CA ALA A 339 -23.42 21.84 -30.74
C ALA A 339 -23.36 20.51 -31.53
N ALA A 340 -23.47 20.56 -32.85
CA ALA A 340 -23.32 19.38 -33.71
C ALA A 340 -21.92 18.76 -33.60
N GLN A 341 -20.85 19.58 -33.61
CA GLN A 341 -19.48 19.12 -33.45
C GLN A 341 -19.23 18.44 -32.08
N TYR A 342 -19.79 19.00 -31.01
CA TYR A 342 -19.73 18.39 -29.68
C TYR A 342 -20.38 17.01 -29.64
N LEU A 343 -21.55 16.86 -30.25
CA LEU A 343 -22.26 15.58 -30.31
C LEU A 343 -21.50 14.54 -31.14
N GLU A 344 -20.93 14.94 -32.29
CA GLU A 344 -20.11 14.05 -33.12
C GLU A 344 -18.86 13.58 -32.39
N THR A 345 -18.15 14.50 -31.73
CA THR A 345 -16.97 14.21 -30.90
C THR A 345 -17.33 13.21 -29.80
N SER A 346 -18.47 13.41 -29.14
CA SER A 346 -18.97 12.50 -28.10
C SER A 346 -19.25 11.10 -28.63
N LYS A 347 -19.93 10.98 -29.78
CA LYS A 347 -20.19 9.67 -30.42
C LYS A 347 -18.89 8.94 -30.78
N ARG A 348 -17.91 9.66 -31.34
CA ARG A 348 -16.59 9.08 -31.68
C ARG A 348 -15.85 8.61 -30.43
N ASN A 349 -15.84 9.42 -29.37
CA ASN A 349 -15.19 9.07 -28.11
C ASN A 349 -15.86 7.87 -27.43
N LYS A 350 -17.20 7.80 -27.46
CA LYS A 350 -17.95 6.64 -26.95
C LYS A 350 -17.56 5.35 -27.70
N ALA A 351 -17.47 5.40 -29.02
CA ALA A 351 -17.04 4.25 -29.82
C ALA A 351 -15.60 3.83 -29.47
N ASN A 352 -14.67 4.78 -29.38
CA ASN A 352 -13.28 4.51 -28.99
C ASN A 352 -13.16 3.91 -27.58
N LEU A 353 -13.96 4.40 -26.60
CA LEU A 353 -13.98 3.89 -25.23
C LEU A 353 -14.51 2.45 -25.16
N LEU A 354 -15.60 2.16 -25.88
CA LEU A 354 -16.16 0.80 -25.96
C LEU A 354 -15.17 -0.16 -26.64
N GLU A 355 -14.51 0.26 -27.70
CA GLU A 355 -13.48 -0.54 -28.37
C GLU A 355 -12.27 -0.80 -27.45
N ALA A 356 -11.82 0.23 -26.72
CA ALA A 356 -10.74 0.08 -25.74
C ALA A 356 -11.12 -0.90 -24.62
N GLN A 357 -12.33 -0.80 -24.06
CA GLN A 357 -12.84 -1.73 -23.05
C GLN A 357 -12.91 -3.16 -23.59
N GLN A 358 -13.44 -3.37 -24.80
CA GLN A 358 -13.49 -4.69 -25.43
C GLN A 358 -12.09 -5.27 -25.65
N ARG A 359 -11.12 -4.45 -26.06
CA ARG A 359 -9.70 -4.87 -26.20
C ARG A 359 -9.08 -5.25 -24.86
N GLU A 360 -9.36 -4.49 -23.78
CA GLU A 360 -8.89 -4.85 -22.43
C GLU A 360 -9.53 -6.14 -21.90
N GLU A 361 -10.84 -6.30 -22.07
CA GLU A 361 -11.54 -7.52 -21.68
C GLU A 361 -11.03 -8.74 -22.46
N ALA A 362 -10.81 -8.61 -23.77
CA ALA A 362 -10.23 -9.66 -24.59
C ALA A 362 -8.82 -10.04 -24.10
N LYS A 363 -7.97 -9.05 -23.76
CA LYS A 363 -6.65 -9.31 -23.15
C LYS A 363 -6.75 -10.03 -21.81
N ARG A 364 -7.69 -9.63 -20.95
CA ARG A 364 -7.91 -10.31 -19.66
C ARG A 364 -8.37 -11.75 -19.84
N ARG A 365 -9.27 -12.01 -20.79
CA ARG A 365 -9.74 -13.37 -21.12
C ARG A 365 -8.60 -14.21 -21.71
N ALA A 366 -7.79 -13.67 -22.61
CA ALA A 366 -6.63 -14.35 -23.17
C ALA A 366 -5.61 -14.71 -22.07
N ALA A 367 -5.29 -13.77 -21.17
CA ALA A 367 -4.39 -14.03 -20.04
C ALA A 367 -4.93 -15.11 -19.07
N ALA A 368 -6.24 -15.09 -18.78
CA ALA A 368 -6.88 -16.10 -17.94
C ALA A 368 -6.83 -17.49 -18.60
N ASN A 369 -7.15 -17.58 -19.91
CA ASN A 369 -7.09 -18.82 -20.67
C ASN A 369 -5.66 -19.35 -20.77
N SER A 370 -4.68 -18.48 -21.00
CA SER A 370 -3.25 -18.81 -21.04
C SER A 370 -2.79 -19.43 -19.72
N THR A 371 -3.15 -18.81 -18.61
CA THR A 371 -2.83 -19.31 -17.27
C THR A 371 -3.49 -20.68 -17.04
N TYR A 372 -4.76 -20.83 -17.41
CA TYR A 372 -5.49 -22.08 -17.27
C TYR A 372 -4.87 -23.22 -18.10
N GLN A 373 -4.59 -22.98 -19.39
CA GLN A 373 -3.93 -23.96 -20.28
C GLN A 373 -2.56 -24.37 -19.70
N ARG A 374 -1.75 -23.39 -19.29
CA ARG A 374 -0.45 -23.66 -18.69
C ARG A 374 -0.57 -24.52 -17.42
N THR A 375 -1.49 -24.21 -16.52
CA THR A 375 -1.74 -25.00 -15.31
C THR A 375 -2.21 -26.41 -15.64
N GLN A 376 -3.03 -26.60 -16.69
CA GLN A 376 -3.41 -27.94 -17.14
C GLN A 376 -2.21 -28.75 -17.67
N ILE A 377 -1.33 -28.11 -18.44
CA ILE A 377 -0.11 -28.77 -18.96
C ILE A 377 0.81 -29.16 -17.79
N GLU A 378 1.04 -28.25 -16.83
CA GLU A 378 1.84 -28.54 -15.64
C GLU A 378 1.21 -29.65 -14.77
N ALA A 379 -0.12 -29.70 -14.65
CA ALA A 379 -0.82 -30.76 -13.93
C ALA A 379 -0.75 -32.11 -14.66
N ALA A 380 -0.83 -32.12 -15.99
CA ALA A 380 -0.65 -33.33 -16.79
C ALA A 380 0.78 -33.85 -16.71
N ALA A 381 1.78 -32.96 -16.77
CA ALA A 381 3.18 -33.30 -16.59
C ALA A 381 3.45 -33.90 -15.20
N PHE A 382 2.86 -33.32 -14.16
CA PHE A 382 2.92 -33.87 -12.81
C PHE A 382 2.32 -35.27 -12.73
N ALA A 383 1.12 -35.49 -13.30
CA ALA A 383 0.50 -36.81 -13.33
C ALA A 383 1.33 -37.84 -14.12
N GLU A 384 1.98 -37.42 -15.20
CA GLU A 384 2.90 -38.28 -15.96
C GLU A 384 4.11 -38.67 -15.09
N MET A 385 4.70 -37.73 -14.36
CA MET A 385 5.83 -37.96 -13.46
C MET A 385 5.51 -38.78 -12.20
N GLU A 386 4.23 -38.95 -11.83
CA GLU A 386 3.84 -39.92 -10.79
C GLU A 386 4.00 -41.37 -11.23
N THR A 387 4.12 -41.60 -12.53
CA THR A 387 4.38 -42.93 -13.08
C THR A 387 5.87 -43.12 -13.34
N LEU A 388 6.36 -44.36 -13.21
CA LEU A 388 7.78 -44.67 -13.44
C LEU A 388 8.22 -44.16 -14.81
N GLN A 389 9.35 -43.44 -14.86
CA GLN A 389 9.90 -42.82 -16.07
C GLN A 389 8.98 -41.80 -16.75
N GLY A 390 8.14 -41.12 -15.98
CA GLY A 390 7.29 -40.06 -16.49
C GLY A 390 8.07 -38.92 -17.12
N ALA A 391 9.25 -38.57 -16.57
CA ALA A 391 10.10 -37.51 -17.09
C ALA A 391 10.46 -37.69 -18.58
N HIS A 392 10.78 -38.92 -19.01
CA HIS A 392 11.12 -39.22 -20.41
C HIS A 392 9.93 -39.16 -21.38
N ARG A 393 8.71 -39.16 -20.86
CA ARG A 393 7.47 -39.09 -21.66
C ARG A 393 6.97 -37.67 -21.86
N LEU A 394 7.53 -36.71 -21.14
CA LEU A 394 7.21 -35.29 -21.32
C LEU A 394 7.65 -34.82 -22.71
N LYS A 395 6.81 -34.00 -23.34
CA LYS A 395 7.06 -33.41 -24.66
C LYS A 395 6.81 -31.91 -24.58
N ASP A 396 7.44 -31.16 -25.48
CA ASP A 396 7.15 -29.74 -25.63
C ASP A 396 5.68 -29.54 -26.03
N VAL A 397 4.98 -28.66 -25.32
CA VAL A 397 3.56 -28.36 -25.56
C VAL A 397 3.40 -26.88 -25.86
N GLU A 398 2.72 -26.58 -26.97
CA GLU A 398 2.33 -25.20 -27.31
C GLU A 398 1.04 -24.81 -26.60
N TYR A 399 0.99 -23.58 -26.09
CA TYR A 399 -0.19 -22.98 -25.47
C TYR A 399 -0.31 -21.51 -25.87
N ASP A 400 -1.50 -20.96 -25.74
CA ASP A 400 -1.74 -19.54 -26.03
C ASP A 400 -1.12 -18.68 -24.92
N GLY A 401 -0.20 -17.79 -25.26
CA GLY A 401 0.41 -16.85 -24.34
C GLY A 401 -0.57 -15.78 -23.83
N PRO A 402 -0.19 -15.00 -22.80
CA PRO A 402 -1.08 -13.99 -22.21
C PRO A 402 -1.52 -12.88 -23.17
N ASP A 403 -0.74 -12.69 -24.23
CA ASP A 403 -0.92 -11.76 -25.34
C ASP A 403 -1.59 -12.42 -26.57
N GLY A 404 -1.95 -13.71 -26.48
CA GLY A 404 -2.53 -14.49 -27.57
C GLY A 404 -1.52 -15.00 -28.59
N THR A 405 -0.22 -14.86 -28.34
CA THR A 405 0.84 -15.44 -29.19
C THR A 405 1.16 -16.86 -28.72
N PRO A 406 1.41 -17.82 -29.63
CA PRO A 406 1.75 -19.18 -29.23
C PRO A 406 3.08 -19.18 -28.48
N ARG A 407 3.10 -19.84 -27.32
CA ARG A 407 4.29 -20.09 -26.50
C ARG A 407 4.46 -21.59 -26.30
N THR A 408 5.70 -22.03 -26.25
CA THR A 408 6.03 -23.43 -25.98
C THR A 408 6.47 -23.58 -24.53
N LEU A 409 5.84 -24.49 -23.79
CA LEU A 409 6.33 -24.96 -22.49
C LEU A 409 7.17 -26.20 -22.74
N THR A 410 8.49 -26.10 -22.52
CA THR A 410 9.40 -27.20 -22.85
C THR A 410 9.25 -28.36 -21.86
N ALA A 411 9.63 -29.58 -22.27
CA ALA A 411 9.63 -30.75 -21.39
C ALA A 411 10.43 -30.52 -20.11
N LYS A 412 11.56 -29.80 -20.21
CA LYS A 412 12.37 -29.41 -19.04
C LYS A 412 11.61 -28.47 -18.09
N GLN A 413 10.92 -27.45 -18.61
CA GLN A 413 10.12 -26.53 -17.79
C GLN A 413 8.94 -27.24 -17.11
N GLN A 414 8.33 -28.19 -17.81
CA GLN A 414 7.29 -29.05 -17.26
C GLN A 414 7.84 -29.93 -16.11
N GLN A 415 9.01 -30.55 -16.32
CA GLN A 415 9.70 -31.33 -15.30
C GLN A 415 10.03 -30.49 -14.07
N GLU A 416 10.60 -29.30 -14.25
CA GLU A 416 10.93 -28.37 -13.15
C GLU A 416 9.67 -27.98 -12.34
N ALA A 417 8.56 -27.69 -13.01
CA ALA A 417 7.29 -27.36 -12.34
C ALA A 417 6.74 -28.55 -11.54
N ALA A 418 6.81 -29.76 -12.09
CA ALA A 418 6.39 -30.98 -11.43
C ALA A 418 7.30 -31.33 -10.24
N VAL A 419 8.62 -31.22 -10.38
CA VAL A 419 9.60 -31.40 -9.29
C VAL A 419 9.33 -30.42 -8.16
N LYS A 420 9.12 -29.13 -8.46
CA LYS A 420 8.82 -28.12 -7.45
C LYS A 420 7.55 -28.47 -6.67
N ARG A 421 6.49 -28.89 -7.36
CA ARG A 421 5.26 -29.34 -6.71
C ARG A 421 5.49 -30.58 -5.85
N LYS A 422 6.26 -31.55 -6.33
CA LYS A 422 6.53 -32.79 -5.58
C LYS A 422 7.36 -32.55 -4.32
N LEU A 423 8.35 -31.66 -4.39
CA LEU A 423 9.12 -31.26 -3.21
C LEU A 423 8.23 -30.65 -2.13
N SER A 424 7.27 -29.80 -2.52
CA SER A 424 6.25 -29.28 -1.59
C SER A 424 5.40 -30.39 -0.99
N GLU A 425 4.98 -31.41 -1.77
CA GLU A 425 4.24 -32.56 -1.25
C GLU A 425 5.05 -33.38 -0.23
N PHE A 426 6.37 -33.50 -0.41
CA PHE A 426 7.24 -34.17 0.55
C PHE A 426 7.40 -33.37 1.85
N GLU A 427 7.44 -32.04 1.76
CA GLU A 427 7.43 -31.16 2.95
C GLU A 427 6.11 -31.29 3.70
N ASP A 428 4.96 -31.22 3.00
CA ASP A 428 3.63 -31.40 3.59
C ASP A 428 3.48 -32.80 4.23
N GLU A 429 4.04 -33.83 3.59
CA GLU A 429 4.05 -35.19 4.13
C GLU A 429 4.89 -35.29 5.41
N TYR A 430 6.06 -34.65 5.45
CA TYR A 430 6.89 -34.57 6.63
C TYR A 430 6.16 -33.87 7.79
N GLU A 431 5.52 -32.73 7.52
CA GLU A 431 4.70 -32.02 8.51
C GLU A 431 3.51 -32.87 8.99
N THR A 432 2.88 -33.60 8.08
CA THR A 432 1.76 -34.49 8.40
C THR A 432 2.20 -35.65 9.30
N LEU A 433 3.34 -36.28 9.02
CA LEU A 433 3.87 -37.39 9.82
C LEU A 433 4.27 -36.92 11.22
N THR A 434 4.93 -35.77 11.32
CA THR A 434 5.32 -35.18 12.61
C THR A 434 4.10 -34.74 13.42
N GLY A 435 3.09 -34.15 12.77
CA GLY A 435 1.80 -33.82 13.38
C GLY A 435 1.01 -35.03 13.89
N LYS A 436 1.20 -36.21 13.28
CA LYS A 436 0.65 -37.49 13.75
C LYS A 436 1.44 -38.14 14.89
N GLY A 437 2.50 -37.48 15.39
CA GLY A 437 3.32 -37.96 16.49
C GLY A 437 4.39 -38.98 16.08
N VAL A 438 4.70 -39.11 14.79
CA VAL A 438 5.87 -39.87 14.34
C VAL A 438 7.14 -39.13 14.76
N ALA A 439 8.11 -39.83 15.35
CA ALA A 439 9.38 -39.23 15.74
C ALA A 439 10.08 -38.57 14.53
N LEU A 440 10.68 -37.39 14.74
CA LEU A 440 11.28 -36.57 13.66
C LEU A 440 12.19 -37.39 12.73
N GLU A 441 13.10 -38.19 13.29
CA GLU A 441 14.02 -39.04 12.52
C GLU A 441 13.35 -40.20 11.78
N ALA A 442 12.22 -40.69 12.27
CA ALA A 442 11.44 -41.70 11.56
C ALA A 442 10.65 -41.07 10.41
N ALA A 443 10.08 -39.88 10.61
CA ALA A 443 9.38 -39.12 9.59
C ALA A 443 10.34 -38.71 8.45
N ARG A 444 11.54 -38.21 8.76
CA ARG A 444 12.57 -37.86 7.77
C ARG A 444 12.94 -39.05 6.89
N ARG A 445 13.23 -40.21 7.49
CA ARG A 445 13.61 -41.42 6.75
C ARG A 445 12.49 -41.96 5.87
N GLU A 446 11.23 -41.88 6.32
CA GLU A 446 10.08 -42.30 5.51
C GLU A 446 9.90 -41.40 4.27
N VAL A 447 9.97 -40.09 4.45
CA VAL A 447 9.90 -39.13 3.35
C VAL A 447 11.10 -39.27 2.41
N LEU A 448 12.30 -39.44 2.95
CA LEU A 448 13.51 -39.66 2.16
C LEU A 448 13.38 -40.89 1.25
N LYS A 449 12.84 -42.01 1.75
CA LYS A 449 12.58 -43.21 0.93
C LYS A 449 11.68 -42.92 -0.26
N ARG A 450 10.59 -42.18 -0.03
CA ARG A 450 9.63 -41.82 -1.08
C ARG A 450 10.21 -40.83 -2.08
N ARG A 451 10.95 -39.83 -1.58
CA ARG A 451 11.68 -38.85 -2.39
C ARG A 451 12.65 -39.56 -3.33
N VAL A 452 13.51 -40.42 -2.79
CA VAL A 452 14.48 -41.19 -3.56
C VAL A 452 13.79 -42.10 -4.59
N ALA A 453 12.74 -42.82 -4.19
CA ALA A 453 12.00 -43.68 -5.11
C ALA A 453 11.37 -42.90 -6.28
N TRP A 454 10.88 -41.68 -6.03
CA TRP A 454 10.28 -40.84 -7.06
C TRP A 454 11.31 -40.24 -8.01
N PHE A 455 12.42 -39.70 -7.47
CA PHE A 455 13.50 -39.12 -8.30
C PHE A 455 14.22 -40.20 -9.11
N ASP A 456 14.65 -41.29 -8.47
CA ASP A 456 15.31 -42.42 -9.14
C ASP A 456 14.36 -43.10 -10.14
N GLY A 457 13.09 -43.29 -9.77
CA GLY A 457 12.07 -43.85 -10.64
C GLY A 457 11.79 -43.02 -11.89
N ASN A 458 12.09 -41.72 -11.86
CA ASN A 458 11.99 -40.82 -13.01
C ASN A 458 13.34 -40.58 -13.73
N GLY A 459 14.44 -41.18 -13.26
CA GLY A 459 15.76 -40.95 -13.83
C GLY A 459 16.27 -39.53 -13.65
N ILE A 460 15.81 -38.82 -12.62
CA ILE A 460 16.14 -37.41 -12.38
C ILE A 460 16.99 -37.25 -11.12
N VAL A 461 17.91 -36.29 -11.17
CA VAL A 461 18.78 -35.96 -10.05
C VAL A 461 18.10 -34.94 -9.16
N ASP A 462 18.17 -35.15 -7.85
CA ASP A 462 17.75 -34.18 -6.86
C ASP A 462 18.81 -33.08 -6.72
N GLU A 463 18.60 -31.97 -7.43
CA GLU A 463 19.57 -30.88 -7.52
C GLU A 463 19.90 -30.25 -6.16
N ASP A 464 18.94 -30.21 -5.23
CA ASP A 464 19.17 -29.68 -3.89
C ASP A 464 20.09 -30.60 -3.08
N MET A 465 19.83 -31.91 -3.08
CA MET A 465 20.71 -32.89 -2.42
C MET A 465 22.09 -32.94 -3.07
N GLN A 466 22.16 -32.99 -4.40
CA GLN A 466 23.42 -32.98 -5.14
C GLN A 466 24.23 -31.72 -4.84
N GLY A 467 23.59 -30.54 -4.86
CA GLY A 467 24.25 -29.27 -4.53
C GLY A 467 24.80 -29.24 -3.10
N ARG A 468 24.07 -29.82 -2.13
CA ARG A 468 24.51 -29.93 -0.73
C ARG A 468 25.74 -30.83 -0.59
N PHE A 469 25.70 -32.04 -1.15
CA PHE A 469 26.79 -33.02 -1.03
C PHE A 469 28.09 -32.56 -1.71
N ASN A 470 27.98 -31.84 -2.83
CA ASN A 470 29.12 -31.38 -3.62
C ASN A 470 29.52 -29.92 -3.33
N SER A 471 29.01 -29.32 -2.25
CA SER A 471 29.29 -27.92 -1.93
C SER A 471 30.76 -27.68 -1.57
N LEU A 472 31.30 -26.51 -1.95
CA LEU A 472 32.66 -26.08 -1.55
C LEU A 472 32.85 -26.06 -0.03
N ASN A 473 31.77 -25.83 0.72
CA ASN A 473 31.77 -25.88 2.18
C ASN A 473 32.07 -27.28 2.71
N VAL A 474 31.54 -28.33 2.07
CA VAL A 474 31.88 -29.73 2.41
C VAL A 474 33.37 -29.97 2.14
N VAL A 475 33.82 -29.67 0.91
CA VAL A 475 35.20 -29.90 0.45
C VAL A 475 36.26 -29.21 1.33
N SER A 476 35.97 -27.97 1.76
CA SER A 476 36.85 -27.18 2.62
C SER A 476 36.82 -27.64 4.08
N SER A 477 35.64 -28.01 4.60
CA SER A 477 35.48 -28.50 5.97
C SER A 477 36.19 -29.82 6.20
N ILE A 478 36.24 -30.71 5.19
CA ILE A 478 36.95 -32.01 5.25
C ILE A 478 38.42 -31.85 5.68
N SER A 479 39.13 -30.82 5.20
CA SER A 479 40.52 -30.60 5.58
C SER A 479 40.67 -30.11 7.03
N ARG A 480 39.69 -29.34 7.54
CA ARG A 480 39.69 -28.81 8.90
C ARG A 480 39.41 -29.88 9.97
N VAL A 481 38.69 -30.95 9.62
CA VAL A 481 38.43 -32.09 10.53
C VAL A 481 39.75 -32.66 11.09
N LEU A 482 40.81 -32.72 10.28
CA LEU A 482 42.11 -33.25 10.69
C LEU A 482 42.93 -32.29 11.56
N GLU A 483 42.62 -30.99 11.53
CA GLU A 483 43.31 -29.95 12.31
C GLU A 483 42.80 -29.88 13.77
N LYS A 484 41.90 -30.81 14.17
CA LYS A 484 41.16 -30.79 15.44
C LYS A 484 40.35 -29.51 15.67
N GLY A 485 40.03 -28.77 14.60
CA GLY A 485 39.03 -27.72 14.67
C GLY A 485 37.66 -28.32 15.00
N GLU A 486 36.75 -27.54 15.56
CA GLU A 486 35.34 -27.95 15.67
C GLU A 486 34.88 -28.43 14.30
N VAL A 487 34.51 -29.71 14.20
CA VAL A 487 33.84 -30.20 13.01
C VAL A 487 32.57 -29.38 12.89
N SER A 488 32.44 -28.63 11.80
CA SER A 488 31.23 -27.83 11.61
C SER A 488 30.03 -28.77 11.67
N ASP A 489 29.05 -28.48 12.53
CA ASP A 489 27.76 -29.20 12.62
C ASP A 489 27.14 -29.40 11.24
N TYR A 490 27.43 -28.48 10.31
CA TYR A 490 27.11 -28.57 8.90
C TYR A 490 27.68 -29.81 8.19
N LEU A 491 28.99 -30.09 8.30
CA LEU A 491 29.62 -31.25 7.66
C LEU A 491 29.11 -32.55 8.30
N SER A 492 28.94 -32.53 9.63
CA SER A 492 28.35 -33.63 10.40
C SER A 492 26.95 -33.99 9.89
N GLY A 493 26.07 -32.99 9.74
CA GLY A 493 24.72 -33.19 9.24
C GLY A 493 24.68 -33.70 7.80
N ILE A 494 25.52 -33.16 6.91
CA ILE A 494 25.59 -33.63 5.51
C ILE A 494 26.10 -35.07 5.41
N ALA A 495 27.07 -35.45 6.23
CA ALA A 495 27.60 -36.81 6.26
C ALA A 495 26.54 -37.81 6.72
N GLU A 496 25.75 -37.46 7.73
CA GLU A 496 24.61 -38.25 8.19
C GLU A 496 23.49 -38.32 7.13
N ASP A 497 23.12 -37.19 6.49
CA ASP A 497 22.13 -37.16 5.40
C ASP A 497 22.56 -38.08 4.24
N TYR A 498 23.83 -38.03 3.83
CA TYR A 498 24.37 -38.91 2.80
C TYR A 498 24.32 -40.38 3.22
N ARG A 499 24.66 -40.69 4.48
CA ARG A 499 24.58 -42.06 5.01
C ARG A 499 23.15 -42.57 4.98
N GLU A 500 22.16 -41.75 5.35
CA GLU A 500 20.75 -42.12 5.26
C GLU A 500 20.34 -42.40 3.82
N LEU A 501 20.76 -41.55 2.88
CA LEU A 501 20.52 -41.76 1.46
C LEU A 501 21.13 -43.06 0.96
N ALA A 502 22.40 -43.31 1.28
CA ALA A 502 23.12 -44.52 0.91
C ALA A 502 22.54 -45.80 1.53
N ASN A 503 21.89 -45.69 2.70
CA ASN A 503 21.16 -46.80 3.31
C ASN A 503 19.81 -47.08 2.62
N VAL A 504 19.22 -46.08 1.97
CA VAL A 504 17.95 -46.21 1.23
C VAL A 504 18.19 -46.74 -0.18
N ASN A 505 19.10 -46.13 -0.93
CA ASN A 505 19.45 -46.52 -2.29
C ASN A 505 20.93 -46.17 -2.56
N PRO A 506 21.85 -47.16 -2.44
CA PRO A 506 23.28 -46.94 -2.65
C PRO A 506 23.63 -46.44 -4.05
N ALA A 507 22.98 -46.98 -5.08
CA ALA A 507 23.23 -46.60 -6.47
C ALA A 507 22.84 -45.14 -6.74
N TYR A 508 21.68 -44.71 -6.24
CA TYR A 508 21.24 -43.32 -6.37
C TYR A 508 22.14 -42.37 -5.55
N ALA A 509 22.57 -42.77 -4.35
CA ALA A 509 23.49 -41.99 -3.53
C ALA A 509 24.83 -41.73 -4.25
N ASP A 510 25.37 -42.73 -4.96
CA ASP A 510 26.59 -42.57 -5.75
C ASP A 510 26.40 -41.59 -6.92
N LYS A 511 25.24 -41.58 -7.59
CA LYS A 511 24.91 -40.60 -8.65
C LYS A 511 24.86 -39.15 -8.13
N MET A 512 24.59 -38.94 -6.84
CA MET A 512 24.56 -37.60 -6.24
C MET A 512 25.96 -37.02 -5.99
N LEU A 513 27.04 -37.78 -6.16
CA LEU A 513 28.40 -37.34 -5.85
C LEU A 513 29.20 -37.07 -7.13
N THR A 514 29.43 -35.79 -7.43
CA THR A 514 30.19 -35.35 -8.61
C THR A 514 31.59 -34.86 -8.24
N ASP A 515 31.80 -34.34 -7.03
CA ASP A 515 33.12 -33.92 -6.55
C ASP A 515 33.87 -35.12 -5.94
N ASN A 516 35.06 -35.43 -6.46
CA ASN A 516 35.83 -36.60 -6.05
C ASN A 516 36.21 -36.56 -4.55
N LYS A 517 36.56 -35.38 -4.00
CA LYS A 517 36.97 -35.31 -2.59
C LYS A 517 35.77 -35.49 -1.67
N ALA A 518 34.63 -34.88 -2.00
CA ALA A 518 33.37 -35.09 -1.28
C ALA A 518 32.93 -36.55 -1.38
N ALA A 519 33.03 -37.17 -2.56
CA ALA A 519 32.66 -38.56 -2.77
C ALA A 519 33.46 -39.51 -1.87
N VAL A 520 34.79 -39.39 -1.88
CA VAL A 520 35.69 -40.20 -1.04
C VAL A 520 35.36 -40.00 0.44
N PHE A 521 35.11 -38.77 0.88
CA PHE A 521 34.77 -38.50 2.27
C PHE A 521 33.42 -39.11 2.66
N LEU A 522 32.34 -38.77 1.96
CA LEU A 522 30.97 -39.15 2.32
C LEU A 522 30.75 -40.67 2.25
N GLN A 523 31.33 -41.34 1.26
CA GLN A 523 31.27 -42.80 1.15
C GLN A 523 32.05 -43.50 2.26
N ASN A 524 33.30 -43.08 2.54
CA ASN A 524 34.08 -43.67 3.64
C ASN A 524 33.43 -43.41 5.00
N TYR A 525 32.78 -42.25 5.17
CA TYR A 525 32.00 -41.96 6.37
C TYR A 525 30.80 -42.92 6.51
N ALA A 526 29.99 -43.08 5.45
CA ALA A 526 28.85 -43.98 5.47
C ALA A 526 29.26 -45.44 5.75
N ASP A 527 30.35 -45.89 5.14
CA ASP A 527 30.92 -47.22 5.36
C ASP A 527 31.44 -47.40 6.80
N ALA A 528 32.20 -46.44 7.34
CA ALA A 528 32.68 -46.49 8.72
C ALA A 528 31.53 -46.55 9.72
N ARG A 529 30.45 -45.79 9.48
CA ARG A 529 29.24 -45.83 10.31
C ARG A 529 28.53 -47.19 10.21
N LYS A 530 28.52 -47.84 9.03
CA LYS A 530 27.99 -49.19 8.83
C LYS A 530 28.80 -50.24 9.62
N ASP A 531 30.12 -50.02 9.75
CA ASP A 531 31.01 -50.84 10.59
C ASP A 531 30.90 -50.57 12.10
N ARG A 532 29.88 -49.82 12.53
CA ARG A 532 29.63 -49.44 13.92
C ARG A 532 30.68 -48.50 14.51
N MET A 533 31.42 -47.78 13.67
CA MET A 533 32.27 -46.70 14.15
C MET A 533 31.43 -45.56 14.74
N GLY A 534 31.92 -44.95 15.81
CA GLY A 534 31.33 -43.75 16.40
C GLY A 534 31.27 -42.61 15.38
N HIS A 535 30.35 -41.67 15.59
CA HIS A 535 30.14 -40.55 14.65
C HIS A 535 31.42 -39.76 14.38
N ASP A 536 32.07 -39.29 15.44
CA ASP A 536 33.28 -38.46 15.34
C ASP A 536 34.47 -39.24 14.77
N ASP A 537 34.63 -40.50 15.19
CA ASP A 537 35.67 -41.38 14.67
C ASP A 537 35.50 -41.64 13.17
N ALA A 538 34.25 -41.80 12.71
CA ALA A 538 33.93 -42.00 11.29
C ALA A 538 34.24 -40.73 10.48
N LEU A 539 33.95 -39.54 11.01
CA LEU A 539 34.30 -38.27 10.36
C LEU A 539 35.82 -38.12 10.23
N ILE A 540 36.57 -38.41 11.29
CA ILE A 540 38.04 -38.36 11.29
C ILE A 540 38.61 -39.39 10.31
N PHE A 541 38.11 -40.62 10.33
CA PHE A 541 38.52 -41.68 9.41
C PHE A 541 38.29 -41.26 7.94
N ALA A 542 37.09 -40.81 7.62
CA ALA A 542 36.74 -40.33 6.28
C ALA A 542 37.61 -39.13 5.84
N ALA A 543 37.88 -38.19 6.75
CA ALA A 543 38.78 -37.07 6.49
C ALA A 543 40.22 -37.53 6.22
N GLN A 544 40.71 -38.56 6.94
CA GLN A 544 42.04 -39.12 6.70
C GLN A 544 42.12 -39.78 5.32
N GLN A 545 41.08 -40.53 4.90
CA GLN A 545 41.04 -41.16 3.58
C GLN A 545 41.03 -40.13 2.45
N SER A 546 40.12 -39.16 2.54
CA SER A 546 39.96 -38.12 1.51
C SER A 546 41.20 -37.24 1.32
N ASN A 547 41.98 -36.99 2.39
CA ASN A 547 43.22 -36.20 2.33
C ASN A 547 44.49 -37.02 2.04
N ARG A 548 44.40 -38.33 1.73
CA ARG A 548 45.59 -39.13 1.34
C ARG A 548 46.23 -38.58 0.07
N SER A 549 47.56 -38.46 0.08
CA SER A 549 48.33 -38.08 -1.11
C SER A 549 48.32 -39.18 -2.18
N THR A 550 48.58 -38.84 -3.45
CA THR A 550 48.68 -39.82 -4.54
C THR A 550 49.67 -40.94 -4.24
N MET A 551 50.79 -40.62 -3.57
CA MET A 551 51.80 -41.61 -3.17
C MET A 551 51.27 -42.55 -2.08
N GLN A 552 50.51 -42.04 -1.11
CA GLN A 552 49.87 -42.88 -0.08
C GLN A 552 48.78 -43.77 -0.66
N ARG A 553 48.04 -43.31 -1.67
CA ARG A 553 47.03 -44.10 -2.38
C ARG A 553 47.67 -45.23 -3.19
N ALA A 554 48.77 -44.94 -3.89
CA ALA A 554 49.51 -45.94 -4.67
C ALA A 554 50.10 -47.09 -3.84
N LEU A 555 50.39 -46.86 -2.55
CA LEU A 555 50.86 -47.90 -1.61
C LEU A 555 49.76 -48.89 -1.19
N VAL A 556 48.49 -48.56 -1.43
CA VAL A 556 47.32 -49.40 -1.07
C VAL A 556 46.81 -50.18 -2.29
N THR A 557 47.33 -49.90 -3.49
CA THR A 557 47.01 -50.63 -4.71
C THR A 557 47.43 -52.10 -4.57
N PRO A 558 46.54 -53.07 -4.82
CA PRO A 558 46.85 -54.49 -4.69
C PRO A 558 47.84 -54.91 -5.78
N ALA A 559 48.53 -56.04 -5.56
CA ALA A 559 49.39 -56.59 -6.59
C ALA A 559 48.55 -56.93 -7.84
N PRO A 560 49.09 -56.77 -9.07
CA PRO A 560 48.34 -57.02 -10.30
C PRO A 560 47.66 -58.41 -10.35
N LYS A 561 48.29 -59.42 -9.76
CA LYS A 561 47.75 -60.79 -9.67
C LYS A 561 46.51 -60.90 -8.77
N ASP A 562 46.48 -60.16 -7.67
CA ASP A 562 45.33 -60.16 -6.75
C ASP A 562 44.14 -59.42 -7.38
N LEU A 563 44.43 -58.34 -8.12
CA LEU A 563 43.44 -57.60 -8.89
C LEU A 563 42.85 -58.47 -10.01
N GLU A 564 43.70 -59.16 -10.79
CA GLU A 564 43.26 -60.06 -11.86
C GLU A 564 42.38 -61.21 -11.31
N LYS A 565 42.77 -61.78 -10.17
CA LYS A 565 41.96 -62.79 -9.47
C LYS A 565 40.61 -62.22 -9.04
N ALA A 566 40.57 -61.02 -8.46
CA ALA A 566 39.34 -60.38 -8.03
C ALA A 566 38.37 -60.07 -9.19
N VAL A 567 38.90 -59.62 -10.33
CA VAL A 567 38.12 -59.41 -11.56
C VAL A 567 37.50 -60.72 -12.03
N LYS A 568 38.30 -61.80 -12.06
CA LYS A 568 37.83 -63.12 -12.46
C LYS A 568 36.74 -63.65 -11.52
N ASP A 569 36.94 -63.54 -10.21
CA ASP A 569 35.95 -63.94 -9.21
C ASP A 569 34.62 -63.19 -9.42
N LEU A 570 34.67 -61.86 -9.62
CA LEU A 570 33.46 -61.05 -9.80
C LEU A 570 32.68 -61.40 -11.06
N LEU A 571 33.36 -61.55 -12.20
CA LEU A 571 32.70 -61.90 -13.45
C LEU A 571 32.15 -63.33 -13.41
N GLY A 572 32.85 -64.26 -12.74
CA GLY A 572 32.37 -65.63 -12.54
C GLY A 572 31.18 -65.73 -11.59
N ASP A 573 31.12 -64.89 -10.55
CA ASP A 573 30.05 -64.90 -9.53
C ASP A 573 28.71 -64.33 -10.04
N LEU A 574 28.72 -63.60 -11.16
CA LEU A 574 27.52 -62.99 -11.74
C LEU A 574 26.68 -63.95 -12.60
N ASP A 575 27.18 -65.17 -12.87
CA ASP A 575 26.56 -66.18 -13.77
C ASP A 575 26.30 -65.66 -15.19
N TYR A 576 27.02 -64.61 -15.58
CA TYR A 576 27.00 -64.04 -16.92
C TYR A 576 28.03 -64.75 -17.80
N GLY A 577 27.71 -64.98 -19.08
CA GLY A 577 28.66 -65.46 -20.10
C GLY A 577 29.78 -64.45 -20.43
N ALA A 578 29.85 -63.36 -19.67
CA ALA A 578 30.70 -62.19 -19.78
C ALA A 578 32.19 -62.40 -19.44
N GLU A 579 32.57 -63.51 -18.79
CA GLU A 579 33.95 -63.78 -18.33
C GLU A 579 35.02 -63.69 -19.43
N PRO A 580 34.83 -64.16 -20.68
CA PRO A 580 35.87 -64.17 -21.71
C PRO A 580 36.15 -62.78 -22.33
N ASN A 581 35.25 -61.81 -22.13
CA ASN A 581 35.33 -60.52 -22.81
C ASN A 581 36.38 -59.60 -22.17
N LEU A 582 37.29 -59.07 -22.99
CA LEU A 582 38.39 -58.20 -22.58
C LEU A 582 37.92 -56.84 -22.04
N ASP A 583 36.87 -56.27 -22.62
CA ASP A 583 36.34 -54.95 -22.25
C ASP A 583 35.60 -55.03 -20.92
N ASN A 584 34.83 -56.10 -20.67
CA ASN A 584 34.22 -56.37 -19.37
C ASN A 584 35.29 -56.48 -18.27
N ARG A 585 36.37 -57.22 -18.54
CA ARG A 585 37.50 -57.34 -17.58
C ARG A 585 38.17 -56.01 -17.34
N ALA A 586 38.46 -55.25 -18.38
CA ALA A 586 39.08 -53.94 -18.28
C ALA A 586 38.23 -52.98 -17.45
N TRP A 587 36.91 -52.96 -17.68
CA TRP A 587 35.99 -52.12 -16.91
C TRP A 587 35.92 -52.53 -15.44
N VAL A 588 35.78 -53.83 -15.13
CA VAL A 588 35.73 -54.31 -13.73
C VAL A 588 37.07 -54.01 -13.04
N GLN A 589 38.19 -54.20 -13.74
CA GLN A 589 39.52 -53.90 -13.23
C GLN A 589 39.69 -52.40 -12.94
N ASP A 590 39.28 -51.54 -13.85
CA ASP A 590 39.37 -50.08 -13.70
C ASP A 590 38.47 -49.61 -12.55
N THR A 591 37.24 -50.12 -12.48
CA THR A 591 36.28 -49.80 -11.42
C THR A 591 36.77 -50.26 -10.06
N LEU A 592 37.30 -51.48 -9.95
CA LEU A 592 37.95 -51.96 -8.73
C LEU A 592 39.13 -51.07 -8.34
N THR A 593 39.98 -50.71 -9.30
CA THR A 593 41.12 -49.82 -9.08
C THR A 593 40.66 -48.46 -8.59
N HIS A 594 39.60 -47.89 -9.16
CA HIS A 594 39.00 -46.64 -8.72
C HIS A 594 38.49 -46.72 -7.28
N TYR A 595 37.72 -47.77 -6.91
CA TYR A 595 37.28 -47.96 -5.53
C TYR A 595 38.44 -48.12 -4.55
N MET A 596 39.52 -48.78 -4.96
CA MET A 596 40.67 -49.01 -4.08
C MET A 596 41.61 -47.81 -3.96
N VAL A 597 42.01 -47.24 -5.09
CA VAL A 597 43.03 -46.19 -5.17
C VAL A 597 42.43 -44.83 -4.89
N ASP A 598 41.33 -44.49 -5.56
CA ASP A 598 40.73 -43.17 -5.42
C ASP A 598 39.89 -43.08 -4.16
N ARG A 599 39.14 -44.16 -3.85
CA ARG A 599 38.24 -44.20 -2.68
C ARG A 599 38.84 -44.84 -1.44
N GLY A 600 40.06 -45.40 -1.53
CA GLY A 600 40.79 -45.93 -0.37
C GLY A 600 40.21 -47.21 0.23
N MET A 601 39.34 -47.92 -0.51
CA MET A 601 38.69 -49.14 -0.03
C MET A 601 39.63 -50.35 -0.06
N SER A 602 39.42 -51.29 0.87
CA SER A 602 40.06 -52.60 0.80
C SER A 602 39.54 -53.42 -0.38
N LEU A 603 40.34 -54.36 -0.91
CA LEU A 603 39.98 -55.20 -2.06
C LEU A 603 38.62 -55.90 -1.89
N GLU A 604 38.37 -56.53 -0.74
CA GLU A 604 37.11 -57.24 -0.47
C GLU A 604 35.88 -56.31 -0.51
N ARG A 605 36.00 -55.08 0.00
CA ARG A 605 34.91 -54.09 -0.05
C ARG A 605 34.70 -53.55 -1.45
N ALA A 606 35.79 -53.26 -2.16
CA ALA A 606 35.71 -52.85 -3.55
C ALA A 606 35.02 -53.95 -4.40
N LYS A 607 35.37 -55.23 -4.18
CA LYS A 607 34.67 -56.36 -4.80
C LYS A 607 33.18 -56.34 -4.49
N GLN A 608 32.79 -56.23 -3.22
CA GLN A 608 31.37 -56.21 -2.86
C GLN A 608 30.61 -55.05 -3.51
N ARG A 609 31.17 -53.83 -3.50
CA ARG A 609 30.55 -52.65 -4.13
C ARG A 609 30.40 -52.81 -5.64
N VAL A 610 31.43 -53.33 -6.31
CA VAL A 610 31.36 -53.60 -7.75
C VAL A 610 30.34 -54.69 -8.05
N ALA A 611 30.26 -55.75 -7.23
CA ALA A 611 29.26 -56.79 -7.37
C ALA A 611 27.83 -56.25 -7.21
N ASP A 612 27.59 -55.44 -6.18
CA ASP A 612 26.28 -54.81 -5.94
C ASP A 612 25.90 -53.89 -7.11
N LYS A 613 26.83 -53.05 -7.59
CA LYS A 613 26.63 -52.20 -8.78
C LYS A 613 26.28 -53.03 -10.02
N LEU A 614 27.01 -54.11 -10.28
CA LEU A 614 26.73 -54.96 -11.44
C LEU A 614 25.39 -55.68 -11.32
N LYS A 615 24.97 -56.10 -10.13
CA LYS A 615 23.65 -56.74 -9.93
C LYS A 615 22.48 -55.77 -10.05
N GLU A 616 22.65 -54.52 -9.61
CA GLU A 616 21.57 -53.53 -9.57
C GLU A 616 21.46 -52.73 -10.86
N SER A 617 22.57 -52.48 -11.55
CA SER A 617 22.64 -51.54 -12.67
C SER A 617 23.39 -52.10 -13.87
N SER A 618 23.37 -53.41 -14.12
CA SER A 618 23.89 -53.96 -15.37
C SER A 618 23.10 -55.18 -15.83
N PHE A 619 23.19 -55.44 -17.13
CA PHE A 619 22.65 -56.65 -17.76
C PHE A 619 23.59 -57.11 -18.87
N GLU A 620 23.52 -58.39 -19.22
CA GLU A 620 24.32 -58.97 -20.29
C GLU A 620 23.54 -59.02 -21.59
N ILE A 621 24.17 -58.65 -22.69
CA ILE A 621 23.68 -58.94 -24.04
C ILE A 621 24.81 -59.56 -24.86
N ASN A 622 24.58 -60.78 -25.34
CA ASN A 622 25.50 -61.54 -26.20
C ASN A 622 26.95 -61.57 -25.68
N GLY A 623 27.18 -61.78 -24.37
CA GLY A 623 28.53 -61.86 -23.79
C GLY A 623 29.16 -60.53 -23.37
N VAL A 624 28.44 -59.41 -23.47
CA VAL A 624 28.94 -58.07 -23.11
C VAL A 624 28.07 -57.45 -22.03
N LEU A 625 28.71 -56.88 -21.00
CA LEU A 625 28.02 -56.19 -19.92
C LEU A 625 27.66 -54.77 -20.35
N ILE A 626 26.37 -54.46 -20.28
CA ILE A 626 25.86 -53.10 -20.46
C ILE A 626 25.53 -52.56 -19.08
N ILE A 627 26.18 -51.46 -18.71
CA ILE A 627 26.01 -50.84 -17.40
C ILE A 627 25.07 -49.64 -17.53
N ASP A 628 24.02 -49.66 -16.72
CA ASP A 628 23.05 -48.59 -16.56
C ASP A 628 23.64 -47.43 -15.76
N GLU A 629 24.39 -46.57 -16.46
CA GLU A 629 24.85 -45.29 -15.92
C GLU A 629 23.98 -44.11 -16.40
N ASP A 630 23.21 -44.30 -17.47
CA ASP A 630 22.46 -43.24 -18.16
C ASP A 630 20.94 -43.27 -17.89
N GLY A 631 20.47 -44.08 -16.92
CA GLY A 631 19.04 -44.17 -16.58
C GLY A 631 18.25 -45.03 -17.58
N LEU A 632 18.86 -46.14 -18.00
CA LEU A 632 18.25 -47.12 -18.88
C LEU A 632 16.96 -47.69 -18.27
N PRO A 633 15.97 -47.99 -19.11
CA PRO A 633 14.72 -48.52 -18.60
C PRO A 633 14.79 -49.99 -18.22
N LYS A 634 13.84 -50.46 -17.38
CA LYS A 634 13.87 -51.84 -16.87
C LYS A 634 13.77 -52.91 -17.96
N ASP A 635 13.07 -52.59 -19.04
CA ASP A 635 12.95 -53.37 -20.27
C ASP A 635 14.07 -53.07 -21.28
N ALA A 636 15.11 -52.32 -20.89
CA ALA A 636 16.28 -52.08 -21.75
C ALA A 636 16.89 -53.38 -22.31
N PRO A 637 17.04 -54.48 -21.55
CA PRO A 637 17.59 -55.71 -22.10
C PRO A 637 16.84 -56.17 -23.36
N GLU A 638 15.51 -56.23 -23.26
CA GLU A 638 14.62 -56.64 -24.37
C GLU A 638 14.68 -55.63 -25.53
N LEU A 639 14.69 -54.34 -25.24
CA LEU A 639 14.76 -53.29 -26.27
C LEU A 639 16.09 -53.30 -27.04
N PHE A 640 17.18 -53.62 -26.36
CA PHE A 640 18.48 -53.75 -26.97
C PHE A 640 18.60 -55.04 -27.79
N GLU A 641 18.00 -56.15 -27.35
CA GLU A 641 17.85 -57.35 -28.18
C GLU A 641 17.08 -57.05 -29.48
N PHE A 642 15.97 -56.30 -29.40
CA PHE A 642 15.25 -55.85 -30.59
C PHE A 642 16.09 -54.92 -31.46
N ALA A 643 16.89 -54.03 -30.87
CA ALA A 643 17.79 -53.17 -31.62
C ALA A 643 18.88 -53.98 -32.36
N LEU A 644 19.39 -55.05 -31.74
CA LEU A 644 20.32 -55.99 -32.38
C LEU A 644 19.66 -56.76 -33.53
N GLN A 645 18.41 -57.22 -33.35
CA GLN A 645 17.65 -57.86 -34.41
C GLN A 645 17.42 -56.91 -35.59
N ASP A 646 16.95 -55.69 -35.33
CA ASP A 646 16.77 -54.65 -36.36
C ASP A 646 18.10 -54.38 -37.11
N ALA A 647 19.21 -54.27 -36.38
CA ALA A 647 20.53 -54.06 -36.98
C ALA A 647 20.98 -55.26 -37.82
N PHE A 648 20.71 -56.49 -37.37
CA PHE A 648 21.03 -57.71 -38.12
C PHE A 648 20.19 -57.82 -39.40
N GLU A 649 18.91 -57.51 -39.35
CA GLU A 649 18.04 -57.53 -40.54
C GLU A 649 18.49 -56.53 -41.60
N VAL A 650 18.95 -55.35 -41.18
CA VAL A 650 19.40 -54.29 -42.09
C VAL A 650 20.81 -54.56 -42.63
N PHE A 651 21.75 -54.92 -41.75
CA PHE A 651 23.17 -54.94 -42.08
C PHE A 651 23.79 -56.35 -42.15
N GLY A 652 23.18 -57.35 -41.50
CA GLY A 652 23.80 -58.66 -41.29
C GLY A 652 24.25 -59.35 -42.58
N LYS A 653 23.41 -59.30 -43.63
CA LYS A 653 23.76 -59.89 -44.94
C LYS A 653 24.83 -59.10 -45.70
N GLU A 654 24.77 -57.78 -45.67
CA GLU A 654 25.75 -56.90 -46.34
C GLU A 654 27.14 -57.03 -45.70
N GLU A 655 27.14 -57.15 -44.38
CA GLU A 655 28.35 -57.14 -43.56
C GLU A 655 28.90 -58.56 -43.32
N GLY A 656 28.24 -59.61 -43.82
CA GLY A 656 28.72 -61.00 -43.73
C GLY A 656 28.59 -61.63 -42.34
N ILE A 657 27.58 -61.21 -41.58
CA ILE A 657 27.33 -61.64 -40.20
C ILE A 657 26.39 -62.86 -40.22
N PRO A 658 26.80 -64.01 -39.66
CA PRO A 658 26.01 -65.23 -39.73
C PRO A 658 24.80 -65.24 -38.78
N ASP A 659 24.92 -64.67 -37.58
CA ASP A 659 23.84 -64.65 -36.58
C ASP A 659 23.77 -63.33 -35.79
N VAL A 660 22.61 -63.04 -35.18
CA VAL A 660 22.40 -61.91 -34.26
C VAL A 660 23.29 -62.04 -33.03
N GLU A 661 23.59 -63.27 -32.59
CA GLU A 661 24.48 -63.56 -31.45
C GLU A 661 25.92 -63.08 -31.66
N ASP A 662 26.32 -62.87 -32.93
CA ASP A 662 27.61 -62.27 -33.30
C ASP A 662 27.64 -60.75 -33.17
N LEU A 663 26.48 -60.14 -32.87
CA LEU A 663 26.36 -58.72 -32.57
C LEU A 663 26.36 -58.48 -31.07
N TYR A 664 26.88 -57.35 -30.67
CA TYR A 664 26.77 -56.88 -29.29
C TYR A 664 26.66 -55.36 -29.27
N ILE A 665 26.37 -54.81 -28.11
CA ILE A 665 26.23 -53.37 -27.93
C ILE A 665 27.37 -52.87 -27.06
N ASP A 666 27.94 -51.75 -27.48
CA ASP A 666 28.97 -51.05 -26.72
C ASP A 666 28.56 -49.59 -26.48
N LYS A 667 29.10 -48.99 -25.41
CA LYS A 667 28.83 -47.60 -25.06
C LYS A 667 29.63 -46.68 -25.99
N PHE A 668 28.94 -45.80 -26.70
CA PHE A 668 29.58 -44.84 -27.60
C PHE A 668 29.76 -43.47 -26.94
N ALA A 669 28.70 -42.96 -26.30
CA ALA A 669 28.68 -41.71 -25.54
C ALA A 669 27.60 -41.79 -24.45
N SER A 670 27.50 -40.79 -23.56
CA SER A 670 26.39 -40.75 -22.58
C SER A 670 25.04 -40.73 -23.32
N GLY A 671 24.17 -41.69 -22.98
CA GLY A 671 22.86 -41.89 -23.62
C GLY A 671 22.90 -42.39 -25.06
N GLN A 672 24.06 -42.86 -25.54
CA GLN A 672 24.24 -43.41 -26.88
C GLN A 672 25.08 -44.68 -26.88
N TRP A 673 24.58 -45.69 -27.57
CA TRP A 673 25.23 -46.98 -27.77
C TRP A 673 25.47 -47.23 -29.25
N ILE A 674 26.31 -48.20 -29.56
CA ILE A 674 26.61 -48.60 -30.94
C ILE A 674 26.58 -50.12 -31.05
N VAL A 675 26.06 -50.63 -32.17
CA VAL A 675 26.11 -52.07 -32.46
C VAL A 675 27.47 -52.41 -33.05
N MET A 676 28.10 -53.42 -32.45
CA MET A 676 29.42 -53.93 -32.78
C MET A 676 29.31 -55.37 -33.28
N SER A 677 30.27 -55.80 -34.09
CA SER A 677 30.32 -57.15 -34.65
C SER A 677 31.55 -57.92 -34.17
N LYS A 678 31.33 -59.12 -33.61
CA LYS A 678 32.40 -60.05 -33.22
C LYS A 678 33.16 -60.59 -34.43
N THR A 679 32.44 -60.85 -35.53
CA THR A 679 33.02 -61.43 -36.76
C THR A 679 33.87 -60.43 -37.56
N LYS A 680 33.71 -59.12 -37.32
CA LYS A 680 34.53 -58.06 -37.90
C LYS A 680 35.67 -57.57 -37.00
N GLY A 681 36.10 -58.38 -36.05
CA GLY A 681 37.19 -58.01 -35.14
C GLY A 681 36.80 -56.88 -34.20
N ASN A 682 35.57 -56.91 -33.67
CA ASN A 682 35.03 -55.94 -32.73
C ASN A 682 34.95 -54.52 -33.32
N ALA A 683 34.43 -54.42 -34.55
CA ALA A 683 34.23 -53.15 -35.26
C ALA A 683 32.74 -52.74 -35.29
N PRO A 684 32.43 -51.43 -35.32
CA PRO A 684 31.06 -50.94 -35.41
C PRO A 684 30.41 -51.26 -36.76
N LEU A 685 29.12 -51.58 -36.71
CA LEU A 685 28.28 -51.85 -37.88
C LEU A 685 27.88 -50.56 -38.60
N ASN A 686 28.81 -49.93 -39.31
CA ASN A 686 28.59 -48.67 -40.04
C ASN A 686 28.08 -47.50 -39.13
N PHE A 687 28.06 -46.25 -39.61
CA PHE A 687 27.69 -45.09 -38.77
C PHE A 687 26.19 -45.06 -38.36
N GLY A 688 25.34 -45.85 -39.01
CA GLY A 688 23.89 -45.94 -38.76
C GLY A 688 23.49 -46.89 -37.63
N SER A 689 24.42 -47.63 -37.02
CA SER A 689 24.16 -48.57 -35.92
C SER A 689 24.14 -47.92 -34.53
N ARG A 690 24.08 -46.59 -34.47
CA ARG A 690 23.97 -45.88 -33.20
C ARG A 690 22.55 -46.00 -32.65
N ILE A 691 22.46 -46.36 -31.38
CA ILE A 691 21.22 -46.49 -30.63
C ILE A 691 21.18 -45.35 -29.63
N SER A 692 20.20 -44.46 -29.75
CA SER A 692 19.92 -43.44 -28.74
C SER A 692 18.77 -43.87 -27.82
N LEU A 693 18.59 -43.17 -26.70
CA LEU A 693 17.38 -43.31 -25.87
C LEU A 693 16.08 -43.07 -26.66
N GLU A 694 16.10 -42.18 -27.66
CA GLU A 694 14.95 -41.93 -28.53
C GLU A 694 14.64 -43.15 -29.41
N ASP A 695 15.67 -43.84 -29.91
CA ASP A 695 15.50 -45.06 -30.70
C ASP A 695 14.94 -46.20 -29.85
N LEU A 696 15.42 -46.37 -28.62
CA LEU A 696 14.86 -47.34 -27.67
C LEU A 696 13.38 -47.04 -27.35
N ALA A 697 13.02 -45.76 -27.14
CA ALA A 697 11.64 -45.35 -26.94
C ALA A 697 10.77 -45.61 -28.18
N ARG A 698 11.33 -45.43 -29.39
CA ARG A 698 10.66 -45.74 -30.66
C ARG A 698 10.41 -47.24 -30.80
N ILE A 699 11.40 -48.08 -30.48
CA ILE A 699 11.27 -49.55 -30.46
C ILE A 699 10.19 -49.94 -29.45
N ARG A 700 10.22 -49.42 -28.22
CA ARG A 700 9.18 -49.66 -27.22
C ARG A 700 7.79 -49.31 -27.74
N GLY A 701 7.63 -48.13 -28.34
CA GLY A 701 6.35 -47.69 -28.90
C GLY A 701 5.85 -48.61 -30.01
N ARG A 702 6.75 -49.12 -30.85
CA ARG A 702 6.44 -50.10 -31.90
C ARG A 702 5.99 -51.43 -31.31
N GLU A 703 6.69 -51.96 -30.31
CA GLU A 703 6.35 -53.24 -29.66
C GLU A 703 5.08 -53.13 -28.82
N ALA A 704 4.87 -52.03 -28.10
CA ALA A 704 3.63 -51.77 -27.38
C ALA A 704 2.41 -51.74 -28.31
N ARG A 705 2.54 -51.13 -29.50
CA ARG A 705 1.50 -51.17 -30.54
C ARG A 705 1.25 -52.58 -31.04
N LYS A 706 2.30 -53.36 -31.36
CA LYS A 706 2.13 -54.77 -31.76
C LYS A 706 1.38 -55.59 -30.70
N VAL A 707 1.72 -55.41 -29.42
CA VAL A 707 1.01 -56.09 -28.30
C VAL A 707 -0.43 -55.62 -28.18
N GLN A 708 -0.68 -54.32 -28.33
CA GLN A 708 -2.04 -53.77 -28.33
C GLN A 708 -2.86 -54.32 -29.51
N ASP A 709 -2.30 -54.33 -30.71
CA ASP A 709 -2.92 -54.87 -31.92
C ASP A 709 -3.23 -56.37 -31.74
N LEU A 710 -2.32 -57.14 -31.13
CA LEU A 710 -2.55 -58.54 -30.79
C LEU A 710 -3.66 -58.72 -29.73
N ARG A 711 -3.71 -57.86 -28.71
CA ARG A 711 -4.77 -57.87 -27.69
C ARG A 711 -6.12 -57.45 -28.27
N GLU A 712 -6.15 -56.48 -29.17
CA GLU A 712 -7.34 -56.04 -29.88
C GLU A 712 -7.82 -57.13 -30.84
N ALA A 713 -6.92 -57.77 -31.58
CA ALA A 713 -7.24 -58.94 -32.39
C ALA A 713 -7.79 -60.11 -31.54
N ALA A 714 -7.25 -60.33 -30.34
CA ALA A 714 -7.77 -61.32 -29.40
C ALA A 714 -9.15 -60.94 -28.83
N ARG A 715 -9.37 -59.67 -28.48
CA ARG A 715 -10.67 -59.15 -28.01
C ARG A 715 -11.73 -59.16 -29.11
N GLN A 716 -11.36 -58.88 -30.36
CA GLN A 716 -12.27 -59.01 -31.49
C GLN A 716 -12.69 -60.46 -31.71
N LYS A 717 -11.77 -61.43 -31.53
CA LYS A 717 -12.12 -62.85 -31.52
C LYS A 717 -13.04 -63.21 -30.36
N ASP A 718 -12.78 -62.74 -29.13
CA ASP A 718 -13.58 -63.06 -27.95
C ASP A 718 -14.97 -62.40 -27.96
N SER A 719 -15.07 -61.16 -28.45
CA SER A 719 -16.35 -60.46 -28.64
C SER A 719 -17.20 -61.09 -29.75
N ALA A 720 -16.57 -61.55 -30.84
CA ALA A 720 -17.27 -62.32 -31.88
C ALA A 720 -17.80 -63.66 -31.33
N SER A 721 -17.07 -64.32 -30.44
CA SER A 721 -17.55 -65.53 -29.74
C SER A 721 -18.74 -65.21 -28.83
N ARG A 722 -18.66 -64.16 -27.99
CA ARG A 722 -19.76 -63.75 -27.09
C ARG A 722 -21.02 -63.31 -27.83
N LEU A 723 -20.88 -62.59 -28.95
CA LEU A 723 -22.02 -62.22 -29.79
C LEU A 723 -22.73 -63.46 -30.32
N ARG A 724 -22.00 -64.49 -30.76
CA ARG A 724 -22.61 -65.76 -31.18
C ARG A 724 -23.31 -66.47 -30.02
N THR A 725 -22.72 -66.51 -28.83
CA THR A 725 -23.37 -67.10 -27.64
C THR A 725 -24.64 -66.35 -27.27
N TRP A 726 -24.64 -65.01 -27.37
CA TRP A 726 -25.80 -64.17 -27.09
C TRP A 726 -26.90 -64.34 -28.15
N GLU A 727 -26.56 -64.41 -29.43
CA GLU A 727 -27.51 -64.74 -30.51
C GLU A 727 -28.16 -66.11 -30.32
N ILE A 728 -27.40 -67.11 -29.85
CA ILE A 728 -27.93 -68.43 -29.51
C ILE A 728 -28.90 -68.34 -28.33
N LEU A 729 -28.53 -67.64 -27.24
CA LEU A 729 -29.38 -67.45 -26.06
C LEU A 729 -30.67 -66.67 -26.38
N GLU A 730 -30.58 -65.63 -27.20
CA GLU A 730 -31.74 -64.84 -27.65
C GLU A 730 -32.65 -65.71 -28.54
N ALA A 731 -32.10 -66.55 -29.41
CA ALA A 731 -32.86 -67.51 -30.20
C ALA A 731 -33.59 -68.54 -29.31
N TYR A 732 -32.94 -69.04 -28.25
CA TYR A 732 -33.57 -69.92 -27.25
C TYR A 732 -34.69 -69.21 -26.50
N ARG A 733 -34.48 -67.96 -26.09
CA ARG A 733 -35.49 -67.14 -25.39
C ARG A 733 -36.70 -66.88 -26.28
N VAL A 734 -36.51 -66.48 -27.54
CA VAL A 734 -37.59 -66.23 -28.50
C VAL A 734 -38.36 -67.52 -28.82
N ALA A 735 -37.70 -68.68 -28.88
CA ALA A 735 -38.36 -69.97 -29.04
C ALA A 735 -39.23 -70.32 -27.81
N ALA A 736 -38.73 -70.06 -26.60
CA ALA A 736 -39.45 -70.28 -25.35
C ALA A 736 -40.68 -69.35 -25.20
N GLU A 737 -40.54 -68.05 -25.53
CA GLU A 737 -41.63 -67.06 -25.47
C GLU A 737 -42.75 -67.36 -26.49
N LYS A 738 -42.43 -67.99 -27.63
CA LYS A 738 -43.41 -68.38 -28.65
C LYS A 738 -44.16 -69.69 -28.34
N GLY A 739 -43.96 -70.30 -27.16
CA GLY A 739 -44.65 -71.52 -26.75
C GLY A 739 -44.37 -72.73 -27.65
N ARG A 740 -43.33 -72.65 -28.48
CA ARG A 740 -42.82 -73.76 -29.28
C ARG A 740 -41.56 -74.26 -28.60
N GLY A 741 -41.71 -75.25 -27.70
CA GLY A 741 -40.55 -76.05 -27.30
C GLY A 741 -39.83 -76.57 -28.55
N PRO A 742 -38.49 -76.59 -28.59
CA PRO A 742 -37.74 -76.94 -29.78
C PRO A 742 -38.17 -78.34 -30.25
N ARG A 743 -38.79 -78.40 -31.44
CA ARG A 743 -39.11 -79.69 -32.08
C ARG A 743 -37.78 -80.37 -32.41
N SER A 744 -37.70 -81.66 -32.11
CA SER A 744 -36.50 -82.49 -32.23
C SER A 744 -35.93 -82.63 -33.65
N GLN A 745 -36.49 -81.96 -34.65
CA GLN A 745 -36.03 -81.99 -36.05
C GLN A 745 -35.13 -80.82 -36.44
N ASP A 746 -35.05 -79.73 -35.67
CA ASP A 746 -34.17 -78.59 -35.96
C ASP A 746 -32.82 -78.66 -35.21
N ARG A 747 -32.53 -79.80 -34.56
CA ARG A 747 -31.28 -80.03 -33.79
C ARG A 747 -30.03 -80.25 -34.66
N ALA A 748 -30.18 -80.27 -35.98
CA ALA A 748 -29.07 -80.50 -36.92
C ALA A 748 -28.29 -79.23 -37.29
N ASP A 749 -28.86 -78.04 -37.07
CA ASP A 749 -28.28 -76.78 -37.58
C ASP A 749 -27.67 -75.86 -36.52
N TYR A 750 -27.66 -76.26 -35.24
CA TYR A 750 -27.01 -75.50 -34.16
C TYR A 750 -25.85 -76.31 -33.55
N PRO A 751 -24.60 -75.80 -33.57
CA PRO A 751 -23.49 -76.48 -32.93
C PRO A 751 -23.74 -76.56 -31.43
N ALA A 752 -23.57 -77.75 -30.85
CA ALA A 752 -23.71 -77.96 -29.41
C ALA A 752 -22.78 -77.01 -28.66
N LEU A 753 -23.33 -76.15 -27.80
CA LEU A 753 -22.55 -75.37 -26.84
C LEU A 753 -21.86 -76.34 -25.89
N ASP A 754 -20.56 -76.13 -25.69
CA ASP A 754 -19.75 -76.87 -24.74
C ASP A 754 -20.31 -76.66 -23.32
N ARG A 755 -20.35 -77.71 -22.51
CA ARG A 755 -20.96 -77.68 -21.16
C ARG A 755 -20.29 -76.67 -20.23
N ASP A 756 -19.05 -76.29 -20.52
CA ASP A 756 -18.29 -75.29 -19.77
C ASP A 756 -18.75 -73.85 -20.04
N GLU A 757 -19.38 -73.55 -21.18
CA GLU A 757 -19.94 -72.21 -21.46
C GLU A 757 -21.33 -72.04 -20.85
N GLU A 758 -22.14 -73.11 -20.79
CA GLU A 758 -23.45 -73.12 -20.13
C GLU A 758 -23.33 -72.86 -18.62
N ALA A 759 -22.25 -73.32 -17.99
CA ALA A 759 -21.97 -73.12 -16.56
C ALA A 759 -21.44 -71.70 -16.21
N ARG A 760 -21.01 -70.90 -17.19
CA ARG A 760 -20.53 -69.52 -16.98
C ARG A 760 -21.59 -68.46 -17.24
N ALA A 761 -22.70 -68.83 -17.90
CA ALA A 761 -23.79 -67.93 -18.24
C ALA A 761 -24.94 -67.92 -17.21
N LEU A 762 -25.02 -68.95 -16.36
CA LEU A 762 -25.83 -68.99 -15.13
C LEU A 762 -25.03 -68.39 -13.97
#